data_AF-A0A7W8EIV9-F1
#
_entry.id   AF-A0A7W8EIV9-F1
#
_cell.length_a   1.000
_cell.length_b   1.000
_cell.length_c   1.000
_cell.angle_alpha   90.00
_cell.angle_beta   90.00
_cell.angle_gamma   90.00
#
_symmetry.space_group_name_H-M   'P 1'
#
loop_
_entity.id
_entity.type
_entity.pdbx_description
1 polymer ?
#
loop_
_entity_poly.entity_id
_entity_poly.type
_entity_poly.pdbx_seq_one_letter_code
_entity_poly.pdbx_strand_id
1 'polypeptide(L)'
;MTAAAAVSAVWKAESARIIAGLTRMVRDVGLAEELAQDALVAALEQWPDQGVPDNPGAWLMTAAKRRAVDHLRRGERQGRKHAEIARTLEQETGRDAEADRDAGGAGAGLDGELSGASGLDDDVLRLMFISSHPVLPTEQRAALTLRLLGGLTSQEIARAFLVPEQTVAQRIARAKRTLADEQIPFELPPGPELATRLASVLEVLYLIFNEGYSATAGDDLTRPALALEALRLGRLLAGLAPDEAEVHGLVALMEIQQSRSAARTGPSGEPVQLHEQDRGLWDRDLINRGFASMLRARQSGGPLGPYVLQAAIAVSHAQADSAAETNWPQIAALYGALARLMPSPVVQLNRAVAVGMAEGPEAGLLLIDELTRDPALKDYHPLSVVHGDLLARLGRHEEARTQFERAATLTRNAAERTFLLKRATTPHAPTTPHAPTTPQPYTPAPETTAPPGGGTRPDSAAELDTLTAETMAPPGSMTRPDSVTGPDASPRPAAVAGPDTDAPGAPPRSDGTTASELGVEPVGALGEVVEGFLARVDLGAETLRSYGQTLRRLRLDLGPRTPLGAVDAAMVARVFALAWGTAAPKTWNRHRAAVRSFSAWAAIPDLSTDLERRAESRERRPAVDGPGLQALWRHPSLRERTLWRLIHESGAGAKTVLSLNVEDLDLEARRARVGPTWITWGYGTAELLSGLLAGRSRGPVFLADRRPAPARRPKPEDLCPVTGRGRLSYERSEYLFKQASGGFTLHQLKVWNRAFRSARVEPSNESERELS
;
A
#
# COMPACT_ATOMS: atom_id res chain seq x y z
N MET A 1 -0.37 23.42 -16.24
CA MET A 1 -0.33 22.17 -15.44
C MET A 1 -1.31 22.35 -14.29
N THR A 2 -2.23 21.41 -14.05
CA THR A 2 -3.19 21.54 -12.92
C THR A 2 -2.46 21.29 -11.59
N ALA A 3 -2.95 21.85 -10.48
CA ALA A 3 -2.36 21.62 -9.15
C ALA A 3 -2.29 20.11 -8.82
N ALA A 4 -3.29 19.33 -9.20
CA ALA A 4 -3.30 17.88 -9.03
C ALA A 4 -2.20 17.15 -9.85
N ALA A 5 -1.94 17.60 -11.09
CA ALA A 5 -0.86 17.04 -11.90
C ALA A 5 0.53 17.40 -11.33
N ALA A 6 0.69 18.62 -10.82
CA ALA A 6 1.92 19.04 -10.14
C ALA A 6 2.17 18.23 -8.86
N VAL A 7 1.12 18.02 -8.05
CA VAL A 7 1.18 17.17 -6.84
C VAL A 7 1.60 15.74 -7.20
N SER A 8 1.00 15.14 -8.24
CA SER A 8 1.34 13.78 -8.68
C SER A 8 2.80 13.68 -9.14
N ALA A 9 3.28 14.65 -9.92
CA ALA A 9 4.67 14.68 -10.40
C ALA A 9 5.67 14.84 -9.24
N VAL A 10 5.40 15.76 -8.31
CA VAL A 10 6.22 15.95 -7.11
C VAL A 10 6.21 14.70 -6.25
N TRP A 11 5.06 14.06 -6.06
CA TRP A 11 4.96 12.84 -5.26
C TRP A 11 5.82 11.72 -5.84
N LYS A 12 5.76 11.48 -7.16
CA LYS A 12 6.62 10.47 -7.81
C LYS A 12 8.11 10.77 -7.66
N ALA A 13 8.50 12.03 -7.60
CA ALA A 13 9.89 12.43 -7.41
C ALA A 13 10.36 12.31 -5.94
N GLU A 14 9.50 12.65 -4.97
CA GLU A 14 9.90 12.87 -3.58
C GLU A 14 9.42 11.80 -2.59
N SER A 15 8.47 10.93 -2.98
CA SER A 15 7.84 9.98 -2.04
C SER A 15 8.85 9.06 -1.36
N ALA A 16 9.85 8.57 -2.11
CA ALA A 16 10.89 7.68 -1.59
C ALA A 16 11.65 8.34 -0.43
N ARG A 17 12.11 9.59 -0.63
CA ARG A 17 12.86 10.37 0.38
C ARG A 17 12.00 10.68 1.59
N ILE A 18 10.74 11.06 1.37
CA ILE A 18 9.79 11.37 2.45
C ILE A 18 9.53 10.13 3.30
N ILE A 19 9.14 9.02 2.67
CA ILE A 19 8.83 7.76 3.37
C ILE A 19 10.08 7.24 4.08
N ALA A 20 11.25 7.27 3.45
CA ALA A 20 12.49 6.82 4.06
C ALA A 20 12.84 7.62 5.32
N GLY A 21 12.81 8.95 5.24
CA GLY A 21 13.07 9.81 6.40
C GLY A 21 12.06 9.61 7.53
N LEU A 22 10.78 9.39 7.22
CA LEU A 22 9.76 9.08 8.21
C LEU A 22 9.93 7.69 8.81
N THR A 23 10.32 6.70 8.01
CA THR A 23 10.55 5.32 8.48
C THR A 23 11.65 5.29 9.52
N ARG A 24 12.73 6.06 9.33
CA ARG A 24 13.76 6.23 10.37
C ARG A 24 13.18 6.82 11.67
N MET A 25 12.29 7.80 11.57
CA MET A 25 11.69 8.46 12.74
C MET A 25 10.72 7.56 13.51
N VAL A 26 9.87 6.80 12.82
CA VAL A 26 8.79 6.02 13.45
C VAL A 26 9.09 4.53 13.56
N ARG A 27 10.16 4.06 12.91
CA ARG A 27 10.60 2.65 12.84
C ARG A 27 9.54 1.67 12.34
N ASP A 28 8.63 2.16 11.51
CA ASP A 28 7.54 1.38 10.91
C ASP A 28 7.23 1.93 9.51
N VAL A 29 7.43 1.10 8.49
CA VAL A 29 7.24 1.46 7.08
C VAL A 29 5.75 1.75 6.78
N GLY A 30 4.85 1.00 7.37
CA GLY A 30 3.41 1.16 7.18
C GLY A 30 2.94 2.51 7.72
N LEU A 31 3.32 2.81 8.96
CA LEU A 31 3.02 4.09 9.60
C LEU A 31 3.70 5.27 8.88
N ALA A 32 4.94 5.10 8.42
CA ALA A 32 5.64 6.12 7.64
C ALA A 32 4.91 6.47 6.34
N GLU A 33 4.43 5.47 5.59
CA GLU A 33 3.65 5.72 4.37
C GLU A 33 2.32 6.42 4.69
N GLU A 34 1.61 6.02 5.74
CA GLU A 34 0.35 6.66 6.13
C GLU A 34 0.56 8.15 6.46
N LEU A 35 1.60 8.48 7.23
CA LEU A 35 1.94 9.86 7.57
C LEU A 35 2.37 10.68 6.35
N ALA A 36 3.03 10.04 5.38
CA ALA A 36 3.40 10.66 4.11
C ALA A 36 2.17 10.92 3.23
N GLN A 37 1.21 9.99 3.18
CA GLN A 37 -0.08 10.15 2.48
C GLN A 37 -0.91 11.27 3.11
N ASP A 38 -0.93 11.40 4.45
CA ASP A 38 -1.61 12.51 5.12
C ASP A 38 -1.00 13.89 4.77
N ALA A 39 0.31 13.94 4.49
CA ALA A 39 0.98 15.14 4.00
C ALA A 39 0.60 15.44 2.55
N LEU A 40 0.48 14.41 1.71
CA LEU A 40 0.00 14.53 0.33
C LEU A 40 -1.45 15.05 0.28
N VAL A 41 -2.33 14.57 1.15
CA VAL A 41 -3.71 15.07 1.28
C VAL A 41 -3.73 16.56 1.61
N ALA A 42 -2.88 17.01 2.53
CA ALA A 42 -2.78 18.44 2.83
C ALA A 42 -2.24 19.28 1.65
N ALA A 43 -1.33 18.74 0.83
CA ALA A 43 -0.93 19.41 -0.40
C ALA A 43 -2.10 19.55 -1.39
N LEU A 44 -2.89 18.48 -1.56
CA LEU A 44 -4.09 18.50 -2.42
C LEU A 44 -5.17 19.47 -1.94
N GLU A 45 -5.26 19.71 -0.63
CA GLU A 45 -6.19 20.69 -0.05
C GLU A 45 -5.67 22.13 -0.15
N GLN A 46 -4.36 22.37 0.05
CA GLN A 46 -3.82 23.73 0.21
C GLN A 46 -3.27 24.34 -1.08
N TRP A 47 -2.63 23.55 -1.95
CA TRP A 47 -1.98 24.08 -3.15
C TRP A 47 -2.94 24.62 -4.22
N PRO A 48 -4.18 24.10 -4.39
CA PRO A 48 -5.13 24.71 -5.33
C PRO A 48 -5.46 26.17 -5.00
N ASP A 49 -5.53 26.51 -3.71
CA ASP A 49 -5.90 27.86 -3.24
C ASP A 49 -4.68 28.77 -3.06
N GLN A 50 -3.54 28.21 -2.60
CA GLN A 50 -2.35 28.98 -2.21
C GLN A 50 -1.23 28.95 -3.26
N GLY A 51 -1.38 28.17 -4.32
CA GLY A 51 -0.32 27.88 -5.29
C GLY A 51 0.64 26.77 -4.82
N VAL A 52 1.41 26.24 -5.78
CA VAL A 52 2.45 25.24 -5.51
C VAL A 52 3.66 25.96 -4.90
N PRO A 53 4.19 25.53 -3.73
CA PRO A 53 5.37 26.14 -3.12
C PRO A 53 6.62 26.05 -4.01
N ASP A 54 7.57 26.99 -3.85
CA ASP A 54 8.83 27.00 -4.62
C ASP A 54 9.68 25.74 -4.42
N ASN A 55 9.61 25.14 -3.22
CA ASN A 55 10.19 23.84 -2.92
C ASN A 55 9.10 22.87 -2.40
N PRO A 56 8.39 22.20 -3.32
CA PRO A 56 7.29 21.29 -2.99
C PRO A 56 7.72 20.10 -2.13
N GLY A 57 8.91 19.54 -2.39
CA GLY A 57 9.46 18.39 -1.67
C GLY A 57 9.77 18.72 -0.21
N ALA A 58 10.45 19.85 0.03
CA ALA A 58 10.73 20.32 1.39
C ALA A 58 9.45 20.63 2.18
N TRP A 59 8.44 21.19 1.51
CA TRP A 59 7.13 21.43 2.10
C TRP A 59 6.46 20.11 2.54
N LEU A 60 6.42 19.10 1.66
CA LEU A 60 5.84 17.79 1.94
C LEU A 60 6.58 17.07 3.08
N MET A 61 7.91 17.07 3.03
CA MET A 61 8.76 16.51 4.10
C MET A 61 8.46 17.18 5.45
N THR A 62 8.35 18.51 5.48
CA THR A 62 8.04 19.26 6.70
C THR A 62 6.64 18.93 7.21
N ALA A 63 5.65 18.90 6.32
CA ALA A 63 4.26 18.56 6.66
C ALA A 63 4.14 17.12 7.20
N ALA A 64 4.92 16.19 6.68
CA ALA A 64 4.95 14.81 7.14
C ALA A 64 5.70 14.64 8.47
N LYS A 65 6.87 15.28 8.63
CA LYS A 65 7.63 15.29 9.90
C LYS A 65 6.80 15.83 11.06
N ARG A 66 6.05 16.92 10.85
CA ARG A 66 5.14 17.46 11.88
C ARG A 66 4.10 16.42 12.32
N ARG A 67 3.50 15.70 11.37
CA ARG A 67 2.54 14.63 11.66
C ARG A 67 3.18 13.46 12.42
N ALA A 68 4.40 13.06 12.04
CA ALA A 68 5.16 12.03 12.75
C ALA A 68 5.47 12.44 14.19
N VAL A 69 5.96 13.67 14.40
CA VAL A 69 6.21 14.21 15.75
C VAL A 69 4.92 14.26 16.57
N ASP A 70 3.80 14.68 15.97
CA ASP A 70 2.51 14.67 16.65
C ASP A 70 2.04 13.26 17.02
N HIS A 71 2.30 12.27 16.15
CA HIS A 71 2.05 10.86 16.42
C HIS A 71 2.92 10.36 17.59
N LEU A 72 4.23 10.56 17.54
CA LEU A 72 5.18 10.16 18.58
C LEU A 72 4.87 10.85 19.92
N ARG A 73 4.56 12.15 19.92
CA ARG A 73 4.15 12.88 21.14
C ARG A 73 2.84 12.34 21.73
N ARG A 74 1.90 11.86 20.90
CA ARG A 74 0.70 11.16 21.40
C ARG A 74 1.11 9.83 22.05
N GLY A 75 1.99 9.07 21.42
CA GLY A 75 2.56 7.81 21.93
C GLY A 75 3.37 7.97 23.23
N GLU A 76 4.28 8.93 23.33
CA GLU A 76 5.07 9.20 24.54
C GLU A 76 4.21 9.70 25.70
N ARG A 77 3.20 10.53 25.43
CA ARG A 77 2.23 10.92 26.48
C ARG A 77 1.42 9.72 26.96
N GLN A 78 1.27 8.68 26.15
CA GLN A 78 0.69 7.41 26.54
C GLN A 78 1.72 6.59 27.33
N GLY A 79 2.94 6.38 26.81
CA GLY A 79 4.02 5.60 27.43
C GLY A 79 4.59 6.18 28.73
N ARG A 80 4.85 7.49 28.83
CA ARG A 80 5.28 8.14 30.09
C ARG A 80 4.25 7.99 31.18
N LYS A 81 2.97 8.03 30.81
CA LYS A 81 1.88 7.75 31.74
C LYS A 81 2.00 6.28 32.21
N HIS A 82 2.27 5.33 31.30
CA HIS A 82 2.45 3.90 31.64
C HIS A 82 3.67 3.66 32.54
N ALA A 83 4.76 4.41 32.34
CA ALA A 83 5.98 4.30 33.15
C ALA A 83 5.87 5.04 34.51
N GLU A 84 5.10 6.12 34.59
CA GLU A 84 4.76 6.80 35.86
C GLU A 84 3.88 5.89 36.73
N ILE A 85 2.97 5.14 36.10
CA ILE A 85 2.24 4.03 36.75
C ILE A 85 3.19 2.96 37.29
N ALA A 86 4.12 2.47 36.46
CA ALA A 86 5.01 1.37 36.83
C ALA A 86 5.94 1.75 37.98
N ARG A 87 6.49 2.98 37.97
CA ARG A 87 7.31 3.50 39.08
C ARG A 87 6.53 3.74 40.37
N THR A 88 5.24 4.06 40.27
CA THR A 88 4.38 4.18 41.46
C THR A 88 4.10 2.79 42.07
N LEU A 89 4.15 1.71 41.27
CA LEU A 89 4.01 0.33 41.74
C LEU A 89 5.31 -0.23 42.34
N GLU A 90 6.49 0.17 41.85
CA GLU A 90 7.79 -0.26 42.39
C GLU A 90 8.18 0.47 43.69
N GLN A 91 7.74 1.71 43.89
CA GLN A 91 8.01 2.49 45.11
C GLN A 91 7.26 1.99 46.37
N GLU A 92 6.38 0.99 46.24
CA GLU A 92 5.73 0.32 47.38
C GLU A 92 6.54 -0.87 47.93
N THR A 93 7.75 -1.13 47.42
CA THR A 93 8.67 -2.19 47.91
C THR A 93 10.14 -1.75 48.01
N GLY A 94 10.52 -1.07 49.10
CA GLY A 94 11.88 -1.04 49.70
C GLY A 94 12.88 0.09 49.29
N ARG A 95 13.46 0.79 50.28
CA ARG A 95 14.68 1.65 50.21
C ARG A 95 15.91 0.81 50.64
N ASP A 96 17.16 0.97 50.16
CA ASP A 96 18.09 2.11 50.21
C ASP A 96 19.20 2.02 49.12
N ALA A 97 19.75 3.18 48.67
CA ALA A 97 21.16 3.51 48.38
C ALA A 97 21.31 4.61 47.31
N GLU A 98 22.13 5.63 47.61
CA GLU A 98 22.44 6.82 46.78
C GLU A 98 23.70 6.66 45.89
N ALA A 99 23.85 7.62 44.95
CA ALA A 99 24.93 7.93 44.00
C ALA A 99 25.00 7.03 42.74
N ASP A 100 25.05 7.52 41.50
CA ASP A 100 25.77 8.70 41.00
C ASP A 100 25.06 9.33 39.78
N ARG A 101 25.33 10.61 39.54
CA ARG A 101 24.85 11.37 38.36
C ARG A 101 25.84 11.19 37.21
N ASP A 102 25.35 10.83 36.02
CA ASP A 102 25.69 11.47 34.73
C ASP A 102 25.10 10.69 33.54
N ALA A 103 24.28 11.37 32.73
CA ALA A 103 24.12 11.19 31.28
C ALA A 103 23.00 12.11 30.79
N GLY A 104 23.38 13.17 30.07
CA GLY A 104 22.49 14.23 29.60
C GLY A 104 21.64 13.90 28.37
N GLY A 105 20.64 14.74 28.18
CA GLY A 105 20.23 15.27 26.87
C GLY A 105 19.58 14.31 25.86
N ALA A 106 18.27 14.09 25.97
CA ALA A 106 17.43 13.72 24.82
C ALA A 106 16.34 14.78 24.63
N GLY A 107 16.77 16.01 24.32
CA GLY A 107 15.91 17.17 24.10
C GLY A 107 16.44 18.17 23.08
N ALA A 108 17.66 18.00 22.59
CA ALA A 108 18.26 18.82 21.55
C ALA A 108 19.13 17.91 20.69
N GLY A 109 18.77 17.71 19.42
CA GLY A 109 19.55 16.86 18.51
C GLY A 109 18.83 16.44 17.23
N LEU A 110 17.49 16.45 17.18
CA LEU A 110 16.75 15.98 16.00
C LEU A 110 16.82 16.94 14.80
N ASP A 111 17.34 18.15 14.97
CA ASP A 111 17.46 19.13 13.87
C ASP A 111 18.86 19.08 13.20
N GLY A 112 19.87 18.45 13.83
CA GLY A 112 21.27 18.46 13.37
C GLY A 112 21.68 17.33 12.43
N GLU A 113 21.13 16.12 12.59
CA GLU A 113 21.54 14.93 11.80
C GLU A 113 20.76 14.72 10.50
N LEU A 114 19.72 15.53 10.25
CA LEU A 114 18.83 15.43 9.09
C LEU A 114 19.20 16.39 7.95
N SER A 115 20.28 17.17 8.08
CA SER A 115 20.60 18.28 7.18
C SER A 115 21.59 17.96 6.04
N GLY A 116 22.08 16.72 5.94
CA GLY A 116 22.93 16.28 4.83
C GLY A 116 22.14 15.53 3.76
N ALA A 117 22.36 15.84 2.48
CA ALA A 117 21.83 15.05 1.36
C ALA A 117 22.23 13.56 1.48
N SER A 118 23.44 13.29 1.98
CA SER A 118 23.95 11.94 2.25
C SER A 118 23.11 11.12 3.23
N GLY A 119 22.59 11.72 4.30
CA GLY A 119 21.79 10.99 5.28
C GLY A 119 20.41 10.57 4.76
N LEU A 120 19.83 11.35 3.84
CA LEU A 120 18.56 11.02 3.18
C LEU A 120 18.74 9.98 2.07
N ASP A 121 19.84 10.07 1.34
CA ASP A 121 20.21 9.10 0.31
C ASP A 121 20.44 7.71 0.95
N ASP A 122 21.15 7.64 2.08
CA ASP A 122 21.27 6.40 2.86
C ASP A 122 19.93 5.86 3.36
N ASP A 123 19.01 6.74 3.77
CA ASP A 123 17.67 6.32 4.21
C ASP A 123 16.88 5.72 3.04
N VAL A 124 17.00 6.27 1.84
CA VAL A 124 16.37 5.71 0.64
C VAL A 124 16.97 4.35 0.30
N LEU A 125 18.28 4.19 0.44
CA LEU A 125 18.95 2.90 0.26
C LEU A 125 18.42 1.85 1.27
N ARG A 126 18.30 2.21 2.55
CA ARG A 126 17.68 1.37 3.59
C ARG A 126 16.26 0.97 3.21
N LEU A 127 15.47 1.92 2.71
CA LEU A 127 14.10 1.67 2.28
C LEU A 127 14.05 0.67 1.11
N MET A 128 14.99 0.72 0.15
CA MET A 128 15.08 -0.27 -0.93
C MET A 128 15.24 -1.69 -0.38
N PHE A 129 16.21 -1.88 0.53
CA PHE A 129 16.47 -3.18 1.14
C PHE A 129 15.26 -3.72 1.91
N ILE A 130 14.53 -2.86 2.61
CA ILE A 130 13.35 -3.27 3.37
C ILE A 130 12.18 -3.61 2.43
N SER A 131 11.94 -2.80 1.40
CA SER A 131 10.88 -3.09 0.43
C SER A 131 11.14 -4.37 -0.38
N SER A 132 12.42 -4.73 -0.55
CA SER A 132 12.86 -5.95 -1.22
C SER A 132 13.33 -7.04 -0.23
N HIS A 133 12.88 -7.01 1.02
CA HIS A 133 13.32 -8.00 2.02
C HIS A 133 12.88 -9.43 1.62
N PRO A 134 13.76 -10.45 1.67
CA PRO A 134 13.46 -11.83 1.23
C PRO A 134 12.38 -12.54 2.06
N VAL A 135 12.06 -12.04 3.26
CA VAL A 135 10.88 -12.49 4.05
C VAL A 135 9.57 -12.27 3.30
N LEU A 136 9.54 -11.32 2.37
CA LEU A 136 8.38 -11.03 1.55
C LEU A 136 8.42 -11.90 0.28
N PRO A 137 7.29 -12.50 -0.13
CA PRO A 137 7.14 -13.12 -1.44
C PRO A 137 7.45 -12.14 -2.59
N THR A 138 7.93 -12.64 -3.72
CA THR A 138 8.38 -11.83 -4.88
C THR A 138 7.34 -10.82 -5.34
N GLU A 139 6.07 -11.21 -5.46
CA GLU A 139 4.98 -10.30 -5.85
C GLU A 139 4.76 -9.17 -4.84
N GLN A 140 5.00 -9.44 -3.56
CA GLN A 140 4.89 -8.44 -2.49
C GLN A 140 6.09 -7.49 -2.52
N ARG A 141 7.31 -8.01 -2.75
CA ARG A 141 8.52 -7.18 -2.94
C ARG A 141 8.33 -6.19 -4.09
N ALA A 142 7.89 -6.67 -5.25
CA ALA A 142 7.68 -5.82 -6.44
C ALA A 142 6.60 -4.75 -6.20
N ALA A 143 5.44 -5.15 -5.67
CA ALA A 143 4.35 -4.22 -5.39
C ALA A 143 4.72 -3.17 -4.34
N LEU A 144 5.40 -3.58 -3.26
CA LEU A 144 5.84 -2.68 -2.20
C LEU A 144 6.94 -1.71 -2.68
N THR A 145 7.90 -2.20 -3.47
CA THR A 145 8.97 -1.38 -4.05
C THR A 145 8.40 -0.29 -4.98
N LEU A 146 7.49 -0.66 -5.89
CA LEU A 146 6.80 0.30 -6.76
C LEU A 146 5.95 1.31 -6.00
N ARG A 147 5.31 0.87 -4.91
CA ARG A 147 4.48 1.74 -4.08
C ARG A 147 5.31 2.77 -3.32
N LEU A 148 6.35 2.32 -2.61
CA LEU A 148 7.12 3.16 -1.70
C LEU A 148 8.16 4.00 -2.44
N LEU A 149 8.91 3.39 -3.36
CA LEU A 149 9.99 4.06 -4.08
C LEU A 149 9.54 4.65 -5.41
N GLY A 150 8.66 3.93 -6.12
CA GLY A 150 8.12 4.40 -7.38
C GLY A 150 7.03 5.46 -7.24
N GLY A 151 6.40 5.56 -6.07
CA GLY A 151 5.30 6.48 -5.84
C GLY A 151 4.03 6.13 -6.62
N LEU A 152 3.93 4.90 -7.16
CA LEU A 152 2.77 4.44 -7.91
C LEU A 152 1.56 4.19 -6.99
N THR A 153 0.38 4.40 -7.53
CA THR A 153 -0.89 4.00 -6.92
C THR A 153 -1.15 2.51 -7.08
N SER A 154 -2.00 1.95 -6.21
CA SER A 154 -2.45 0.56 -6.35
C SER A 154 -3.09 0.30 -7.72
N GLN A 155 -3.83 1.28 -8.25
CA GLN A 155 -4.43 1.23 -9.57
C GLN A 155 -3.38 1.20 -10.69
N GLU A 156 -2.35 2.06 -10.64
CA GLU A 156 -1.26 2.05 -11.61
C GLU A 156 -0.51 0.72 -11.60
N ILE A 157 -0.20 0.18 -10.42
CA ILE A 157 0.46 -1.13 -10.26
C ILE A 157 -0.45 -2.25 -10.77
N ALA A 158 -1.74 -2.22 -10.47
CA ALA A 158 -2.71 -3.23 -10.91
C ALA A 158 -2.83 -3.28 -12.43
N ARG A 159 -2.90 -2.11 -13.08
CA ARG A 159 -2.87 -1.99 -14.54
C ARG A 159 -1.55 -2.50 -15.12
N ALA A 160 -0.44 -2.23 -14.44
CA ALA A 160 0.89 -2.68 -14.83
C ALA A 160 1.03 -4.21 -14.84
N PHE A 161 0.49 -4.89 -13.84
CA PHE A 161 0.57 -6.36 -13.70
C PHE A 161 -0.67 -7.12 -14.20
N LEU A 162 -1.66 -6.42 -14.76
CA LEU A 162 -2.96 -6.97 -15.20
C LEU A 162 -3.64 -7.85 -14.13
N VAL A 163 -3.60 -7.38 -12.89
CA VAL A 163 -4.31 -8.02 -11.77
C VAL A 163 -5.36 -7.08 -11.20
N PRO A 164 -6.39 -7.58 -10.50
CA PRO A 164 -7.34 -6.71 -9.83
C PRO A 164 -6.66 -5.76 -8.84
N GLU A 165 -7.12 -4.51 -8.79
CA GLU A 165 -6.57 -3.49 -7.87
C GLU A 165 -6.61 -3.94 -6.40
N GLN A 166 -7.67 -4.65 -6.01
CA GLN A 166 -7.81 -5.22 -4.68
C GLN A 166 -6.69 -6.23 -4.36
N THR A 167 -6.23 -7.01 -5.34
CA THR A 167 -5.12 -7.95 -5.17
C THR A 167 -3.83 -7.21 -4.86
N VAL A 168 -3.54 -6.12 -5.58
CA VAL A 168 -2.37 -5.28 -5.31
C VAL A 168 -2.45 -4.62 -3.94
N ALA A 169 -3.60 -4.04 -3.59
CA ALA A 169 -3.81 -3.41 -2.29
C ALA A 169 -3.59 -4.42 -1.14
N GLN A 170 -4.09 -5.65 -1.30
CA GLN A 170 -3.86 -6.73 -0.33
C GLN A 170 -2.39 -7.16 -0.27
N ARG A 171 -1.69 -7.27 -1.41
CA ARG A 171 -0.25 -7.58 -1.46
C ARG A 171 0.55 -6.54 -0.67
N ILE A 172 0.32 -5.25 -0.91
CA ILE A 172 0.99 -4.14 -0.20
C ILE A 172 0.67 -4.18 1.30
N ALA A 173 -0.61 -4.34 1.68
CA ALA A 173 -1.01 -4.36 3.08
C ALA A 173 -0.43 -5.56 3.85
N ARG A 174 -0.38 -6.75 3.21
CA ARG A 174 0.26 -7.93 3.79
C ARG A 174 1.76 -7.73 3.94
N ALA A 175 2.42 -7.18 2.92
CA ALA A 175 3.85 -6.92 2.94
C ALA A 175 4.25 -6.03 4.13
N LYS A 176 3.55 -4.91 4.31
CA LYS A 176 3.77 -4.00 5.46
C LYS A 176 3.56 -4.69 6.80
N ARG A 177 2.49 -5.49 6.92
CA ARG A 177 2.20 -6.22 8.16
C ARG A 177 3.31 -7.23 8.47
N THR A 178 3.75 -8.00 7.49
CA THR A 178 4.85 -8.94 7.65
C THR A 178 6.13 -8.24 8.09
N LEU A 179 6.51 -7.11 7.47
CA LEU A 179 7.68 -6.35 7.90
C LEU A 179 7.58 -5.83 9.34
N ALA A 180 6.39 -5.40 9.77
CA ALA A 180 6.14 -4.92 11.12
C ALA A 180 6.14 -6.07 12.16
N ASP A 181 5.49 -7.19 11.85
CA ASP A 181 5.40 -8.36 12.72
C ASP A 181 6.79 -8.99 12.95
N GLU A 182 7.63 -9.03 11.92
CA GLU A 182 9.02 -9.50 11.97
C GLU A 182 9.99 -8.47 12.54
N GLN A 183 9.53 -7.25 12.85
CA GLN A 183 10.33 -6.15 13.42
C GLN A 183 11.63 -5.90 12.66
N ILE A 184 11.56 -5.88 11.33
CA ILE A 184 12.75 -5.68 10.49
C ILE A 184 13.38 -4.32 10.80
N PRO A 185 14.66 -4.27 11.21
CA PRO A 185 15.31 -3.02 11.58
C PRO A 185 15.50 -2.10 10.36
N PHE A 186 15.34 -0.80 10.56
CA PHE A 186 15.64 0.22 9.55
C PHE A 186 17.14 0.55 9.52
N GLU A 187 17.96 -0.44 9.14
CA GLU A 187 19.42 -0.34 9.15
C GLU A 187 20.00 -0.89 7.84
N LEU A 188 21.19 -0.41 7.47
CA LEU A 188 21.92 -1.01 6.35
C LEU A 188 22.48 -2.36 6.82
N PRO A 189 22.32 -3.45 6.04
CA PRO A 189 22.92 -4.72 6.39
C PRO A 189 24.44 -4.59 6.50
N PRO A 190 25.09 -5.20 7.51
CA PRO A 190 26.54 -5.22 7.61
C PRO A 190 27.16 -5.93 6.40
N GLY A 191 28.40 -5.58 6.05
CA GLY A 191 29.09 -5.96 4.80
C GLY A 191 28.76 -7.33 4.18
N PRO A 192 28.94 -8.47 4.88
CA PRO A 192 28.67 -9.78 4.29
C PRO A 192 27.18 -10.07 4.02
N GLU A 193 26.25 -9.43 4.73
CA GLU A 193 24.81 -9.52 4.46
C GLU A 193 24.36 -8.60 3.33
N LEU A 194 25.11 -7.51 3.09
CA LEU A 194 24.81 -6.52 2.06
C LEU A 194 24.69 -7.18 0.68
N ALA A 195 25.61 -8.07 0.32
CA ALA A 195 25.61 -8.74 -0.99
C ALA A 195 24.34 -9.59 -1.21
N THR A 196 23.95 -10.41 -0.22
CA THR A 196 22.74 -11.24 -0.29
C THR A 196 21.47 -10.39 -0.38
N ARG A 197 21.44 -9.30 0.39
CA ARG A 197 20.32 -8.35 0.41
C ARG A 197 20.23 -7.60 -0.92
N LEU A 198 21.38 -7.24 -1.49
CA LEU A 198 21.49 -6.51 -2.74
C LEU A 198 21.00 -7.37 -3.90
N ALA A 199 21.33 -8.66 -3.90
CA ALA A 199 20.81 -9.61 -4.88
C ALA A 199 19.26 -9.59 -4.94
N SER A 200 18.59 -9.49 -3.79
CA SER A 200 17.11 -9.41 -3.76
C SER A 200 16.57 -8.08 -4.29
N VAL A 201 17.26 -6.96 -4.05
CA VAL A 201 16.91 -5.66 -4.64
C VAL A 201 17.06 -5.71 -6.16
N LEU A 202 18.20 -6.20 -6.65
CA LEU A 202 18.48 -6.33 -8.08
C LEU A 202 17.48 -7.26 -8.79
N GLU A 203 17.12 -8.38 -8.15
CA GLU A 203 16.09 -9.30 -8.64
C GLU A 203 14.75 -8.60 -8.81
N VAL A 204 14.32 -7.83 -7.81
CA VAL A 204 13.04 -7.11 -7.85
C VAL A 204 13.03 -6.01 -8.91
N LEU A 205 14.12 -5.24 -9.01
CA LEU A 205 14.23 -4.20 -10.03
C LEU A 205 14.21 -4.80 -11.44
N TYR A 206 14.93 -5.90 -11.66
CA TYR A 206 14.93 -6.57 -12.95
C TYR A 206 13.59 -7.23 -13.27
N LEU A 207 12.89 -7.78 -12.27
CA LEU A 207 11.53 -8.30 -12.44
C LEU A 207 10.56 -7.21 -12.91
N ILE A 208 10.58 -6.05 -12.26
CA ILE A 208 9.76 -4.89 -12.65
C ILE A 208 10.12 -4.45 -14.07
N PHE A 209 11.42 -4.38 -14.38
CA PHE A 209 11.87 -4.02 -15.72
C PHE A 209 11.36 -5.01 -16.77
N ASN A 210 11.49 -6.32 -16.55
CA ASN A 210 11.07 -7.35 -17.50
C ASN A 210 9.57 -7.32 -17.77
N GLU A 211 8.73 -7.11 -16.75
CA GLU A 211 7.28 -6.97 -16.95
C GLU A 211 6.91 -5.71 -17.77
N GLY A 212 7.75 -4.67 -17.70
CA GLY A 212 7.65 -3.48 -18.54
C GLY A 212 8.22 -3.65 -19.95
N TYR A 213 9.29 -4.43 -20.06
CA TYR A 213 10.07 -4.66 -21.26
C TYR A 213 9.39 -5.63 -22.22
N SER A 214 8.78 -6.68 -21.69
CA SER A 214 8.01 -7.69 -22.43
C SER A 214 6.82 -8.13 -21.59
N ALA A 215 5.62 -7.70 -21.98
CA ALA A 215 4.42 -7.95 -21.21
C ALA A 215 4.06 -9.45 -21.19
N THR A 216 4.07 -10.05 -20.00
CA THR A 216 3.80 -11.49 -19.79
C THR A 216 2.37 -11.90 -20.20
N ALA A 217 1.44 -10.95 -20.23
CA ALA A 217 0.04 -11.14 -20.57
C ALA A 217 -0.58 -9.85 -21.11
N GLY A 218 -1.74 -9.96 -21.76
CA GLY A 218 -2.52 -8.82 -22.28
C GLY A 218 -2.35 -8.60 -23.78
N ASP A 219 -2.85 -7.44 -24.22
CA ASP A 219 -2.90 -7.05 -25.63
C ASP A 219 -1.65 -6.28 -26.07
N ASP A 220 -1.01 -5.54 -25.15
CA ASP A 220 0.21 -4.78 -25.40
C ASP A 220 1.46 -5.69 -25.34
N LEU A 221 2.45 -5.45 -26.20
CA LEU A 221 3.75 -6.16 -26.17
C LEU A 221 4.70 -5.63 -25.09
N THR A 222 4.56 -4.36 -24.71
CA THR A 222 5.42 -3.70 -23.74
C THR A 222 4.61 -2.77 -22.85
N ARG A 223 5.13 -2.44 -21.66
CA ARG A 223 4.60 -1.41 -20.77
C ARG A 223 5.72 -0.42 -20.42
N PRO A 224 5.99 0.56 -21.31
CA PRO A 224 7.15 1.45 -21.19
C PRO A 224 7.23 2.17 -19.84
N ALA A 225 6.09 2.52 -19.24
CA ALA A 225 6.05 3.19 -17.95
C ALA A 225 6.70 2.36 -16.82
N LEU A 226 6.51 1.03 -16.80
CA LEU A 226 7.15 0.14 -15.82
C LEU A 226 8.65 0.02 -16.05
N ALA A 227 9.07 -0.15 -17.31
CA ALA A 227 10.48 -0.28 -17.66
C ALA A 227 11.27 0.99 -17.32
N LEU A 228 10.70 2.16 -17.64
CA LEU A 228 11.29 3.45 -17.29
C LEU A 228 11.35 3.66 -15.77
N GLU A 229 10.36 3.19 -15.03
CA GLU A 229 10.36 3.28 -13.57
C GLU A 229 11.43 2.38 -12.94
N ALA A 230 11.57 1.14 -13.40
CA ALA A 230 12.66 0.26 -12.99
C ALA A 230 14.03 0.84 -13.32
N LEU A 231 14.18 1.45 -14.49
CA LEU A 231 15.43 2.13 -14.90
C LEU A 231 15.75 3.32 -14.00
N ARG A 232 14.73 4.12 -13.65
CA ARG A 232 14.88 5.24 -12.69
C ARG A 232 15.36 4.73 -11.33
N LEU A 233 14.74 3.66 -10.81
CA LEU A 233 15.12 3.04 -9.53
C LEU A 233 16.51 2.40 -9.59
N GLY A 234 16.88 1.76 -10.69
CA GLY A 234 18.21 1.21 -10.91
C GLY A 234 19.30 2.30 -10.93
N ARG A 235 19.06 3.42 -11.62
CA ARG A 235 19.98 4.57 -11.62
C ARG A 235 20.12 5.19 -10.23
N LEU A 236 19.02 5.27 -9.49
CA LEU A 236 19.04 5.72 -8.09
C LEU A 236 19.93 4.78 -7.26
N LEU A 237 19.74 3.46 -7.36
CA LEU A 237 20.58 2.49 -6.67
C LEU A 237 22.06 2.62 -7.07
N ALA A 238 22.38 2.82 -8.35
CA ALA A 238 23.75 3.04 -8.82
C ALA A 238 24.41 4.31 -8.26
N GLY A 239 23.61 5.34 -7.96
CA GLY A 239 24.09 6.53 -7.26
C GLY A 239 24.31 6.29 -5.76
N LEU A 240 23.50 5.42 -5.14
CA LEU A 240 23.57 5.08 -3.72
C LEU A 240 24.63 4.03 -3.39
N ALA A 241 24.96 3.16 -4.36
CA ALA A 241 25.93 2.07 -4.23
C ALA A 241 26.94 2.11 -5.40
N PRO A 242 27.79 3.15 -5.47
CA PRO A 242 28.67 3.38 -6.63
C PRO A 242 29.77 2.33 -6.79
N ASP A 243 30.14 1.63 -5.72
CA ASP A 243 31.21 0.62 -5.74
C ASP A 243 30.71 -0.80 -6.04
N GLU A 244 29.40 -0.98 -6.25
CA GLU A 244 28.79 -2.30 -6.47
C GLU A 244 28.69 -2.63 -7.97
N ALA A 245 29.55 -3.54 -8.44
CA ALA A 245 29.63 -3.90 -9.86
C ALA A 245 28.30 -4.42 -10.44
N GLU A 246 27.57 -5.25 -9.68
CA GLU A 246 26.30 -5.84 -10.12
C GLU A 246 25.17 -4.82 -10.26
N VAL A 247 25.20 -3.73 -9.50
CA VAL A 247 24.25 -2.62 -9.66
C VAL A 247 24.46 -1.95 -11.02
N HIS A 248 25.71 -1.61 -11.32
CA HIS A 248 26.06 -1.02 -12.61
C HIS A 248 25.86 -1.98 -13.78
N GLY A 249 26.06 -3.28 -13.56
CA GLY A 249 25.72 -4.34 -14.52
C GLY A 249 24.23 -4.36 -14.84
N LEU A 250 23.36 -4.38 -13.82
CA LEU A 250 21.91 -4.36 -14.03
C LEU A 250 21.44 -3.08 -14.74
N VAL A 251 21.97 -1.91 -14.35
CA VAL A 251 21.66 -0.65 -15.04
C VAL A 251 22.11 -0.71 -16.50
N ALA A 252 23.33 -1.17 -16.78
CA ALA A 252 23.83 -1.30 -18.15
C ALA A 252 22.92 -2.20 -19.02
N LEU A 253 22.52 -3.35 -18.47
CA LEU A 253 21.59 -4.27 -19.11
C LEU A 253 20.26 -3.59 -19.45
N MET A 254 19.63 -2.94 -18.46
CA MET A 254 18.33 -2.29 -18.65
C MET A 254 18.40 -1.10 -19.61
N GLU A 255 19.46 -0.28 -19.58
CA GLU A 255 19.68 0.83 -20.52
C GLU A 255 19.74 0.32 -21.97
N ILE A 256 20.57 -0.69 -22.22
CA ILE A 256 20.77 -1.23 -23.57
C ILE A 256 19.51 -1.93 -24.06
N GLN A 257 18.85 -2.69 -23.19
CA GLN A 257 17.55 -3.28 -23.48
C GLN A 257 16.52 -2.19 -23.81
N GLN A 258 16.41 -1.13 -23.00
CA GLN A 258 15.44 -0.05 -23.23
C GLN A 258 15.73 0.75 -24.51
N SER A 259 17.00 0.86 -24.92
CA SER A 259 17.41 1.62 -26.11
C SER A 259 16.69 1.20 -27.39
N ARG A 260 16.26 -0.06 -27.44
CA ARG A 260 15.63 -0.67 -28.61
C ARG A 260 14.11 -0.58 -28.62
N SER A 261 13.51 0.06 -27.63
CA SER A 261 12.05 0.07 -27.44
C SER A 261 11.27 0.51 -28.68
N ALA A 262 11.79 1.49 -29.43
CA ALA A 262 11.18 1.96 -30.68
C ALA A 262 11.32 0.97 -31.86
N ALA A 263 12.30 0.06 -31.81
CA ALA A 263 12.55 -0.91 -32.87
C ALA A 263 11.82 -2.25 -32.65
N ARG A 264 11.26 -2.50 -31.46
CA ARG A 264 10.64 -3.80 -31.10
C ARG A 264 9.29 -4.08 -31.75
N THR A 265 8.61 -3.03 -32.22
CA THR A 265 7.27 -3.14 -32.80
C THR A 265 7.27 -2.53 -34.19
N GLY A 266 6.75 -3.28 -35.15
CA GLY A 266 6.57 -2.80 -36.51
C GLY A 266 5.39 -1.82 -36.64
N PRO A 267 5.17 -1.24 -37.83
CA PRO A 267 4.12 -0.24 -38.07
C PRO A 267 2.70 -0.73 -37.77
N SER A 268 2.46 -2.06 -37.78
CA SER A 268 1.16 -2.65 -37.45
C SER A 268 1.08 -3.18 -36.01
N GLY A 269 2.07 -2.86 -35.16
CA GLY A 269 2.16 -3.30 -33.77
C GLY A 269 2.66 -4.75 -33.61
N GLU A 270 3.16 -5.35 -34.68
CA GLU A 270 3.71 -6.70 -34.68
C GLU A 270 5.09 -6.76 -34.00
N PRO A 271 5.42 -7.84 -33.30
CA PRO A 271 6.76 -8.06 -32.78
C PRO A 271 7.83 -8.09 -33.88
N VAL A 272 8.95 -7.41 -33.68
CA VAL A 272 10.12 -7.42 -34.57
C VAL A 272 11.29 -8.14 -33.89
N GLN A 273 11.83 -9.16 -34.54
CA GLN A 273 12.96 -9.94 -34.03
C GLN A 273 14.25 -9.11 -33.95
N LEU A 274 15.10 -9.36 -32.95
CA LEU A 274 16.28 -8.54 -32.65
C LEU A 274 17.21 -8.28 -33.85
N HIS A 275 17.47 -9.26 -34.70
CA HIS A 275 18.29 -9.07 -35.89
C HIS A 275 17.60 -8.24 -37.01
N GLU A 276 16.26 -8.23 -37.01
CA GLU A 276 15.35 -7.57 -37.97
C GLU A 276 15.10 -6.11 -37.55
N GLN A 277 15.39 -5.81 -36.28
CA GLN A 277 15.26 -4.47 -35.72
C GLN A 277 16.19 -3.51 -36.43
N ASP A 278 15.64 -2.40 -36.92
CA ASP A 278 16.42 -1.30 -37.42
C ASP A 278 17.26 -0.70 -36.28
N ARG A 279 18.58 -0.95 -36.31
CA ARG A 279 19.55 -0.42 -35.33
C ARG A 279 19.70 1.10 -35.41
N GLY A 280 19.25 1.72 -36.50
CA GLY A 280 19.12 3.18 -36.62
C GLY A 280 18.06 3.76 -35.69
N LEU A 281 17.05 2.97 -35.31
CA LEU A 281 16.00 3.38 -34.35
C LEU A 281 16.40 3.17 -32.89
N TRP A 282 17.60 2.64 -32.62
CA TRP A 282 18.07 2.41 -31.25
C TRP A 282 18.54 3.74 -30.64
N ASP A 283 18.05 4.04 -29.44
CA ASP A 283 18.37 5.25 -28.70
C ASP A 283 19.86 5.25 -28.29
N ARG A 284 20.63 6.11 -28.95
CA ARG A 284 22.08 6.22 -28.75
C ARG A 284 22.44 6.77 -27.38
N ASP A 285 21.61 7.59 -26.76
CA ASP A 285 21.87 8.11 -25.42
C ASP A 285 21.72 7.01 -24.37
N LEU A 286 20.70 6.14 -24.51
CA LEU A 286 20.55 4.96 -23.66
C LEU A 286 21.71 3.97 -23.86
N ILE A 287 22.15 3.72 -25.10
CA ILE A 287 23.32 2.88 -25.37
C ILE A 287 24.58 3.45 -24.69
N ASN A 288 24.85 4.74 -24.88
CA ASN A 288 26.02 5.41 -24.29
C ASN A 288 25.99 5.36 -22.75
N ARG A 289 24.82 5.56 -22.14
CA ARG A 289 24.64 5.39 -20.69
C ARG A 289 24.88 3.95 -20.24
N GLY A 290 24.38 2.99 -21.00
CA GLY A 290 24.60 1.57 -20.74
C GLY A 290 26.08 1.20 -20.78
N PHE A 291 26.83 1.68 -21.79
CA PHE A 291 28.27 1.51 -21.87
C PHE A 291 29.00 2.18 -20.71
N ALA A 292 28.66 3.42 -20.36
CA ALA A 292 29.25 4.11 -19.22
C ALA A 292 29.03 3.34 -17.90
N SER A 293 27.84 2.78 -17.70
CA SER A 293 27.52 1.93 -16.55
C SER A 293 28.36 0.64 -16.56
N MET A 294 28.50 -0.03 -17.71
CA MET A 294 29.34 -1.22 -17.85
C MET A 294 30.82 -0.91 -17.54
N LEU A 295 31.33 0.25 -17.96
CA LEU A 295 32.69 0.69 -17.61
C LEU A 295 32.85 0.88 -16.10
N ARG A 296 31.85 1.45 -15.41
CA ARG A 296 31.86 1.56 -13.94
C ARG A 296 31.86 0.19 -13.28
N ALA A 297 31.01 -0.73 -13.72
CA ALA A 297 30.98 -2.10 -13.22
C ALA A 297 32.37 -2.78 -13.30
N ARG A 298 33.10 -2.56 -14.39
CA ARG A 298 34.46 -3.07 -14.57
C ARG A 298 35.48 -2.37 -13.67
N GLN A 299 35.32 -1.07 -13.40
CA GLN A 299 36.21 -0.29 -12.54
C GLN A 299 36.06 -0.64 -11.05
N SER A 300 34.84 -0.96 -10.61
CA SER A 300 34.55 -1.41 -9.24
C SER A 300 35.32 -2.68 -8.84
N GLY A 301 35.69 -3.52 -9.82
CA GLY A 301 36.41 -4.77 -9.58
C GLY A 301 35.53 -5.86 -8.94
N GLY A 302 36.15 -7.00 -8.63
CA GLY A 302 35.46 -8.17 -8.06
C GLY A 302 35.06 -9.25 -9.08
N PRO A 303 34.54 -10.40 -8.61
CA PRO A 303 34.07 -11.47 -9.47
C PRO A 303 32.85 -11.03 -10.29
N LEU A 304 32.80 -11.46 -11.56
CA LEU A 304 31.66 -11.16 -12.43
C LEU A 304 30.41 -11.87 -11.92
N GLY A 305 29.40 -11.11 -11.54
CA GLY A 305 28.09 -11.63 -11.17
C GLY A 305 27.15 -11.78 -12.37
N PRO A 306 25.92 -12.24 -12.12
CA PRO A 306 24.96 -12.56 -13.18
C PRO A 306 24.54 -11.35 -14.02
N TYR A 307 24.41 -10.16 -13.44
CA TYR A 307 23.95 -8.99 -14.16
C TYR A 307 25.07 -8.36 -15.00
N VAL A 308 26.32 -8.37 -14.52
CA VAL A 308 27.46 -7.93 -15.33
C VAL A 308 27.65 -8.83 -16.55
N LEU A 309 27.48 -10.15 -16.42
CA LEU A 309 27.57 -11.07 -17.55
C LEU A 309 26.42 -10.86 -18.56
N GLN A 310 25.19 -10.69 -18.09
CA GLN A 310 24.05 -10.36 -18.95
C GLN A 310 24.24 -9.01 -19.65
N ALA A 311 24.74 -8.00 -18.95
CA ALA A 311 25.07 -6.71 -19.54
C ALA A 311 26.15 -6.83 -20.61
N ALA A 312 27.19 -7.63 -20.40
CA ALA A 312 28.22 -7.88 -21.41
C ALA A 312 27.66 -8.50 -22.70
N ILE A 313 26.66 -9.38 -22.57
CA ILE A 313 25.93 -9.94 -23.72
C ILE A 313 25.18 -8.83 -24.46
N ALA A 314 24.38 -8.03 -23.74
CA ALA A 314 23.65 -6.91 -24.33
C ALA A 314 24.58 -5.88 -24.99
N VAL A 315 25.73 -5.59 -24.37
CA VAL A 315 26.78 -4.72 -24.92
C VAL A 315 27.32 -5.29 -26.24
N SER A 316 27.53 -6.60 -26.32
CA SER A 316 28.03 -7.25 -27.55
C SER A 316 27.05 -7.07 -28.71
N HIS A 317 25.74 -7.08 -28.44
CA HIS A 317 24.73 -6.74 -29.44
C HIS A 317 24.78 -5.26 -29.83
N ALA A 318 24.84 -4.35 -28.86
CA ALA A 318 24.82 -2.91 -29.09
C ALA A 318 26.08 -2.31 -29.72
N GLN A 319 27.21 -3.03 -29.68
CA GLN A 319 28.46 -2.62 -30.33
C GLN A 319 28.46 -2.87 -31.84
N ALA A 320 27.68 -3.84 -32.33
CA ALA A 320 27.63 -4.12 -33.76
C ALA A 320 26.73 -3.11 -34.49
N ASP A 321 27.18 -2.63 -35.66
CA ASP A 321 26.40 -1.66 -36.45
C ASP A 321 25.25 -2.33 -37.21
N SER A 322 25.39 -3.62 -37.50
CA SER A 322 24.39 -4.45 -38.17
C SER A 322 24.18 -5.78 -37.43
N ALA A 323 23.09 -6.47 -37.74
CA ALA A 323 22.85 -7.81 -37.18
C ALA A 323 23.93 -8.82 -37.58
N ALA A 324 24.42 -8.75 -38.83
CA ALA A 324 25.45 -9.64 -39.37
C ALA A 324 26.81 -9.48 -38.68
N GLU A 325 27.12 -8.29 -38.17
CA GLU A 325 28.38 -8.00 -37.46
C GLU A 325 28.36 -8.37 -35.97
N THR A 326 27.26 -8.94 -35.48
CA THR A 326 27.13 -9.35 -34.07
C THR A 326 28.16 -10.45 -33.75
N ASN A 327 28.97 -10.25 -32.72
CA ASN A 327 29.99 -11.21 -32.30
C ASN A 327 29.36 -12.40 -31.52
N TRP A 328 28.74 -13.32 -32.26
CA TRP A 328 28.11 -14.51 -31.70
C TRP A 328 29.07 -15.44 -30.95
N PRO A 329 30.32 -15.69 -31.40
CA PRO A 329 31.28 -16.48 -30.61
C PRO A 329 31.53 -15.89 -29.21
N GLN A 330 31.64 -14.56 -29.08
CA GLN A 330 31.76 -13.90 -27.79
C GLN A 330 30.49 -14.07 -26.95
N ILE A 331 29.31 -13.90 -27.54
CA ILE A 331 28.02 -14.06 -26.84
C ILE A 331 27.86 -15.51 -26.34
N ALA A 332 28.21 -16.51 -27.15
CA ALA A 332 28.18 -17.91 -26.75
C ALA A 332 29.14 -18.21 -25.58
N ALA A 333 30.34 -17.63 -25.59
CA ALA A 333 31.29 -17.74 -24.49
C ALA A 333 30.77 -17.08 -23.20
N LEU A 334 30.13 -15.91 -23.30
CA LEU A 334 29.50 -15.21 -22.18
C LEU A 334 28.33 -16.00 -21.60
N TYR A 335 27.45 -16.57 -22.44
CA TYR A 335 26.41 -17.48 -21.99
C TYR A 335 26.98 -18.75 -21.35
N GLY A 336 28.11 -19.28 -21.86
CA GLY A 336 28.82 -20.38 -21.22
C GLY A 336 29.34 -20.02 -19.83
N ALA A 337 29.83 -18.80 -19.62
CA ALA A 337 30.21 -18.32 -18.30
C ALA A 337 28.99 -18.13 -17.37
N LEU A 338 27.91 -17.54 -17.89
CA LEU A 338 26.67 -17.33 -17.15
C LEU A 338 26.03 -18.66 -16.74
N ALA A 339 26.02 -19.68 -17.60
CA ALA A 339 25.49 -21.01 -17.30
C ALA A 339 26.26 -21.72 -16.18
N ARG A 340 27.57 -21.47 -16.05
CA ARG A 340 28.37 -21.99 -14.92
C ARG A 340 28.06 -21.27 -13.61
N LEU A 341 27.82 -19.96 -13.68
CA LEU A 341 27.46 -19.14 -12.51
C LEU A 341 26.02 -19.39 -12.06
N MET A 342 25.12 -19.58 -13.01
CA MET A 342 23.69 -19.79 -12.84
C MET A 342 23.23 -20.99 -13.68
N PRO A 343 23.25 -22.22 -13.13
CA PRO A 343 22.85 -23.44 -13.84
C PRO A 343 21.32 -23.52 -13.96
N SER A 344 20.75 -22.65 -14.78
CA SER A 344 19.31 -22.55 -15.04
C SER A 344 18.98 -23.08 -16.44
N PRO A 345 17.91 -23.89 -16.61
CA PRO A 345 17.46 -24.34 -17.93
C PRO A 345 17.15 -23.19 -18.89
N VAL A 346 16.72 -22.05 -18.36
CA VAL A 346 16.47 -20.80 -19.10
C VAL A 346 17.77 -20.21 -19.66
N VAL A 347 18.83 -20.15 -18.85
CA VAL A 347 20.16 -19.69 -19.31
C VAL A 347 20.73 -20.64 -20.36
N GLN A 348 20.52 -21.95 -20.18
CA GLN A 348 20.96 -22.96 -21.14
C GLN A 348 20.21 -22.86 -22.48
N LEU A 349 18.91 -22.52 -22.45
CA LEU A 349 18.14 -22.25 -23.66
C LEU A 349 18.71 -21.05 -24.43
N ASN A 350 19.03 -19.96 -23.74
CA ASN A 350 19.64 -18.80 -24.38
C ASN A 350 21.05 -19.11 -24.91
N ARG A 351 21.81 -19.94 -24.19
CA ARG A 351 23.10 -20.47 -24.67
C ARG A 351 22.93 -21.28 -25.95
N ALA A 352 21.90 -22.11 -26.06
CA ALA A 352 21.62 -22.90 -27.25
C ALA A 352 21.40 -22.02 -28.49
N VAL A 353 20.70 -20.89 -28.33
CA VAL A 353 20.56 -19.88 -29.40
C VAL A 353 21.93 -19.32 -29.79
N ALA A 354 22.72 -18.85 -28.81
CA ALA A 354 24.02 -18.25 -29.08
C ALA A 354 25.00 -19.22 -29.76
N VAL A 355 25.02 -20.49 -29.35
CA VAL A 355 25.82 -21.55 -29.99
C VAL A 355 25.29 -21.83 -31.40
N GLY A 356 23.97 -21.90 -31.57
CA GLY A 356 23.33 -22.06 -32.89
C GLY A 356 23.73 -20.96 -33.88
N MET A 357 23.88 -19.73 -33.39
CA MET A 357 24.30 -18.59 -34.21
C MET A 357 25.82 -18.54 -34.45
N ALA A 358 26.63 -19.03 -33.51
CA ALA A 358 28.10 -18.99 -33.60
C ALA A 358 28.68 -20.18 -34.40
N GLU A 359 28.12 -21.37 -34.21
CA GLU A 359 28.66 -22.64 -34.69
C GLU A 359 27.74 -23.33 -35.71
N GLY A 360 26.51 -22.85 -35.87
CA GLY A 360 25.51 -23.38 -36.81
C GLY A 360 24.26 -23.96 -36.11
N PRO A 361 23.09 -23.93 -36.76
CA PRO A 361 21.81 -24.30 -36.15
C PRO A 361 21.76 -25.74 -35.61
N GLU A 362 22.52 -26.68 -36.20
CA GLU A 362 22.67 -28.04 -35.71
C GLU A 362 23.28 -28.09 -34.30
N ALA A 363 24.31 -27.29 -34.03
CA ALA A 363 24.96 -27.23 -32.72
C ALA A 363 24.00 -26.69 -31.65
N GLY A 364 23.17 -25.71 -32.00
CA GLY A 364 22.10 -25.22 -31.13
C GLY A 364 21.05 -26.31 -30.84
N LEU A 365 20.60 -27.05 -31.85
CA LEU A 365 19.59 -28.09 -31.68
C LEU A 365 20.03 -29.23 -30.76
N LEU A 366 21.31 -29.62 -30.79
CA LEU A 366 21.83 -30.64 -29.86
C LEU A 366 21.61 -30.23 -28.40
N LEU A 367 21.78 -28.94 -28.07
CA LEU A 367 21.51 -28.42 -26.74
C LEU A 367 20.00 -28.35 -26.44
N ILE A 368 19.17 -28.03 -27.44
CA ILE A 368 17.70 -28.05 -27.30
C ILE A 368 17.19 -29.46 -27.02
N ASP A 369 17.73 -30.49 -27.67
CA ASP A 369 17.33 -31.88 -27.46
C ASP A 369 17.55 -32.34 -26.00
N GLU A 370 18.59 -31.84 -25.34
CA GLU A 370 18.79 -32.04 -23.90
C GLU A 370 17.71 -31.32 -23.08
N LEU A 371 17.42 -30.06 -23.41
CA LEU A 371 16.45 -29.21 -22.69
C LEU A 371 15.00 -29.66 -22.84
N THR A 372 14.62 -30.26 -23.97
CA THR A 372 13.26 -30.79 -24.16
C THR A 372 12.90 -31.92 -23.20
N ARG A 373 13.90 -32.57 -22.61
CA ARG A 373 13.73 -33.61 -21.59
C ARG A 373 13.57 -33.04 -20.18
N ASP A 374 13.86 -31.75 -19.97
CA ASP A 374 13.73 -31.09 -18.68
C ASP A 374 12.25 -30.79 -18.36
N PRO A 375 11.67 -31.37 -17.28
CA PRO A 375 10.30 -31.10 -16.89
C PRO A 375 10.00 -29.62 -16.62
N ALA A 376 11.00 -28.83 -16.21
CA ALA A 376 10.85 -27.41 -15.90
C ALA A 376 10.49 -26.56 -17.13
N LEU A 377 10.85 -27.01 -18.33
CA LEU A 377 10.62 -26.28 -19.59
C LEU A 377 9.43 -26.82 -20.41
N LYS A 378 8.73 -27.85 -19.93
CA LYS A 378 7.66 -28.53 -20.70
C LYS A 378 6.56 -27.59 -21.21
N ASP A 379 6.13 -26.66 -20.35
CA ASP A 379 5.08 -25.67 -20.62
C ASP A 379 5.67 -24.29 -20.97
N TYR A 380 6.99 -24.21 -21.19
CA TYR A 380 7.68 -22.95 -21.43
C TYR A 380 7.74 -22.66 -22.93
N HIS A 381 6.84 -21.81 -23.41
CA HIS A 381 6.66 -21.54 -24.84
C HIS A 381 7.95 -21.11 -25.58
N PRO A 382 8.91 -20.35 -24.99
CA PRO A 382 10.13 -19.95 -25.69
C PRO A 382 11.02 -21.13 -26.09
N LEU A 383 10.95 -22.26 -25.38
CA LEU A 383 11.66 -23.49 -25.80
C LEU A 383 11.16 -23.94 -27.17
N SER A 384 9.84 -24.00 -27.36
CA SER A 384 9.24 -24.33 -28.65
C SER A 384 9.52 -23.25 -29.71
N VAL A 385 9.56 -21.97 -29.34
CA VAL A 385 9.94 -20.90 -30.29
C VAL A 385 11.36 -21.13 -30.81
N VAL A 386 12.35 -21.27 -29.92
CA VAL A 386 13.75 -21.46 -30.31
C VAL A 386 13.96 -22.76 -31.08
N HIS A 387 13.28 -23.84 -30.67
CA HIS A 387 13.35 -25.10 -31.39
C HIS A 387 12.82 -24.95 -32.83
N GLY A 388 11.65 -24.32 -32.99
CA GLY A 388 11.09 -24.04 -34.32
C GLY A 388 11.99 -23.15 -35.18
N ASP A 389 12.63 -22.16 -34.57
CA ASP A 389 13.58 -21.23 -35.19
C ASP A 389 14.77 -21.97 -35.83
N LEU A 390 15.45 -22.79 -35.03
CA LEU A 390 16.62 -23.55 -35.49
C LEU A 390 16.23 -24.62 -36.53
N LEU A 391 15.06 -25.24 -36.39
CA LEU A 391 14.53 -26.17 -37.39
C LEU A 391 14.22 -25.47 -38.72
N ALA A 392 13.63 -24.28 -38.67
CA ALA A 392 13.32 -23.51 -39.87
C ALA A 392 14.60 -23.12 -40.64
N ARG A 393 15.67 -22.75 -39.93
CA ARG A 393 16.99 -22.47 -40.52
C ARG A 393 17.62 -23.68 -41.23
N LEU A 394 17.32 -24.89 -40.77
CA LEU A 394 17.74 -26.14 -41.41
C LEU A 394 16.85 -26.55 -42.59
N GLY A 395 15.84 -25.76 -42.94
CA GLY A 395 14.83 -26.12 -43.95
C GLY A 395 13.83 -27.18 -43.48
N ARG A 396 13.80 -27.51 -42.18
CA ARG A 396 12.88 -28.50 -41.59
C ARG A 396 11.53 -27.86 -41.25
N HIS A 397 10.87 -27.31 -42.27
CA HIS A 397 9.72 -26.41 -42.11
C HIS A 397 8.49 -27.04 -41.43
N GLU A 398 8.17 -28.31 -41.70
CA GLU A 398 7.02 -28.99 -41.06
C GLU A 398 7.23 -29.20 -39.55
N GLU A 399 8.45 -29.53 -39.15
CA GLU A 399 8.81 -29.67 -37.74
C GLU A 399 8.81 -28.29 -37.06
N ALA A 400 9.35 -27.27 -37.74
CA ALA A 400 9.30 -25.89 -37.26
C ALA A 400 7.87 -25.39 -37.05
N ARG A 401 6.98 -25.66 -38.02
CA ARG A 401 5.55 -25.32 -37.93
C ARG A 401 4.90 -25.92 -36.69
N THR A 402 5.14 -27.20 -36.42
CA THR A 402 4.61 -27.89 -35.23
C THR A 402 5.09 -27.21 -33.93
N GLN A 403 6.34 -26.78 -33.88
CA GLN A 403 6.87 -26.06 -32.71
C GLN A 403 6.27 -24.67 -32.54
N PHE A 404 6.09 -23.90 -33.62
CA PHE A 404 5.45 -22.58 -33.55
C PHE A 404 3.97 -22.67 -33.15
N GLU A 405 3.23 -23.64 -33.67
CA GLU A 405 1.84 -23.93 -33.24
C GLU A 405 1.78 -24.28 -31.75
N ARG A 406 2.69 -25.13 -31.26
CA ARG A 406 2.81 -25.44 -29.83
C ARG A 406 3.09 -24.20 -28.99
N ALA A 407 4.08 -23.38 -29.40
CA ALA A 407 4.39 -22.14 -28.70
C ALA A 407 3.17 -21.19 -28.65
N ALA A 408 2.40 -21.09 -29.75
CA ALA A 408 1.19 -20.27 -29.82
C ALA A 408 0.07 -20.76 -28.87
N THR A 409 0.03 -22.05 -28.52
CA THR A 409 -0.93 -22.56 -27.52
C THR A 409 -0.53 -22.27 -26.07
N LEU A 410 0.76 -22.04 -25.81
CA LEU A 410 1.31 -21.86 -24.47
C LEU A 410 1.43 -20.39 -24.06
N THR A 411 1.57 -19.46 -25.02
CA THR A 411 1.65 -18.02 -24.70
C THR A 411 0.30 -17.45 -24.25
N ARG A 412 0.35 -16.49 -23.32
CA ARG A 412 -0.79 -15.71 -22.84
C ARG A 412 -0.84 -14.28 -23.41
N ASN A 413 0.09 -13.92 -24.29
CA ASN A 413 0.13 -12.63 -24.97
C ASN A 413 -0.51 -12.77 -26.37
N ALA A 414 -1.54 -11.97 -26.66
CA ALA A 414 -2.32 -12.10 -27.89
C ALA A 414 -1.52 -11.72 -29.15
N ALA A 415 -0.67 -10.71 -29.05
CA ALA A 415 0.19 -10.26 -30.15
C ALA A 415 1.30 -11.29 -30.45
N GLU A 416 1.93 -11.85 -29.41
CA GLU A 416 2.90 -12.94 -29.57
C GLU A 416 2.26 -14.20 -30.18
N ARG A 417 1.05 -14.56 -29.74
CA ARG A 417 0.29 -15.69 -30.32
C ARG A 417 0.05 -15.51 -31.80
N THR A 418 -0.38 -14.32 -32.21
CA THR A 418 -0.64 -13.98 -33.61
C THR A 418 0.62 -14.07 -34.45
N PHE A 419 1.73 -13.55 -33.93
CA PHE A 419 3.05 -13.64 -34.56
C PHE A 419 3.50 -15.09 -34.76
N LEU A 420 3.38 -15.94 -33.74
CA LEU A 420 3.78 -17.34 -33.81
C LEU A 420 2.93 -18.14 -34.81
N LEU A 421 1.62 -17.89 -34.88
CA LEU A 421 0.74 -18.52 -35.87
C LEU A 421 1.08 -18.07 -37.31
N LYS A 422 1.47 -16.80 -37.49
CA LYS A 422 1.95 -16.31 -38.80
C LYS A 422 3.25 -16.99 -39.22
N ARG A 423 4.18 -17.23 -38.28
CA ARG A 423 5.41 -17.99 -38.56
C ARG A 423 5.14 -19.45 -38.90
N ALA A 424 4.14 -20.07 -38.28
CA ALA A 424 3.74 -21.44 -38.59
C ALA A 424 3.25 -21.61 -40.05
N THR A 425 2.68 -20.56 -40.64
CA THR A 425 2.12 -20.61 -42.01
C THR A 425 3.04 -20.04 -43.09
N THR A 426 4.09 -19.31 -42.70
CA THR A 426 5.02 -18.68 -43.66
C THR A 426 6.19 -19.62 -43.94
N PRO A 427 6.35 -20.15 -45.17
CA PRO A 427 7.54 -20.92 -45.53
C PRO A 427 8.76 -19.98 -45.47
N HIS A 428 9.76 -20.36 -44.69
CA HIS A 428 10.97 -19.58 -44.54
C HIS A 428 11.82 -19.68 -45.81
N ALA A 429 12.23 -18.56 -46.40
CA ALA A 429 13.03 -18.58 -47.62
C ALA A 429 14.41 -19.18 -47.32
N PRO A 430 14.95 -20.09 -48.16
CA PRO A 430 16.24 -20.71 -47.91
C PRO A 430 17.37 -19.69 -48.07
N THR A 431 18.02 -19.31 -46.98
CA THR A 431 19.31 -18.59 -47.02
C THR A 431 20.42 -19.54 -47.47
N THR A 432 21.08 -19.18 -48.57
CA THR A 432 22.25 -19.90 -49.09
C THR A 432 23.41 -19.77 -48.10
N PRO A 433 24.13 -20.85 -47.74
CA PRO A 433 25.25 -20.74 -46.80
C PRO A 433 26.40 -19.95 -47.44
N HIS A 434 26.77 -18.81 -46.85
CA HIS A 434 28.01 -18.14 -47.18
C HIS A 434 29.19 -18.96 -46.63
N ALA A 435 30.13 -19.30 -47.51
CA ALA A 435 31.32 -20.06 -47.17
C ALA A 435 32.15 -19.37 -46.05
N PRO A 436 32.82 -20.14 -45.17
CA PRO A 436 33.63 -19.58 -44.09
C PRO A 436 34.73 -18.69 -44.66
N THR A 437 34.69 -17.40 -44.35
CA THR A 437 35.78 -16.48 -44.67
C THR A 437 36.90 -16.74 -43.67
N THR A 438 38.02 -17.29 -44.15
CA THR A 438 39.25 -17.48 -43.38
C THR A 438 39.68 -16.16 -42.73
N PRO A 439 40.01 -16.12 -41.42
CA PRO A 439 40.43 -14.89 -40.78
C PRO A 439 41.75 -14.40 -41.37
N GLN A 440 41.73 -13.22 -42.00
CA GLN A 440 42.94 -12.50 -42.39
C GLN A 440 43.60 -11.88 -41.15
N PRO A 441 44.94 -11.95 -41.01
CA PRO A 441 45.64 -11.32 -39.92
C PRO A 441 45.55 -9.79 -39.99
N TYR A 442 45.16 -9.19 -38.87
CA TYR A 442 45.04 -7.75 -38.65
C TYR A 442 46.35 -7.00 -38.96
N THR A 443 46.27 -6.01 -39.85
CA THR A 443 47.30 -4.98 -40.05
C THR A 443 46.66 -3.62 -39.75
N PRO A 444 47.25 -2.76 -38.90
CA PRO A 444 46.63 -1.47 -38.57
C PRO A 444 46.76 -0.49 -39.75
N ALA A 445 45.67 0.21 -40.07
CA ALA A 445 45.63 1.23 -41.13
C ALA A 445 46.06 2.62 -40.62
N PRO A 446 46.72 3.45 -41.45
CA PRO A 446 46.96 4.86 -41.16
C PRO A 446 45.82 5.77 -41.65
N GLU A 447 45.84 7.01 -41.15
CA GLU A 447 44.77 8.01 -41.18
C GLU A 447 44.52 8.70 -42.56
N THR A 448 43.26 9.16 -42.68
CA THR A 448 42.76 10.40 -43.33
C THR A 448 42.29 10.41 -44.80
N THR A 449 41.16 11.11 -44.96
CA THR A 449 40.59 11.87 -46.11
C THR A 449 39.48 11.23 -46.96
N ALA A 450 38.38 11.99 -47.08
CA ALA A 450 37.24 11.83 -48.01
C ALA A 450 37.26 13.02 -49.02
N PRO A 451 36.34 13.18 -50.01
CA PRO A 451 35.44 12.29 -50.80
C PRO A 451 35.73 12.49 -52.34
N PRO A 452 34.86 12.32 -53.40
CA PRO A 452 33.41 12.08 -53.48
C PRO A 452 32.85 11.13 -54.60
N GLY A 453 31.57 10.74 -54.43
CA GLY A 453 30.56 10.65 -55.50
C GLY A 453 30.35 9.31 -56.24
N GLY A 454 29.07 8.95 -56.43
CA GLY A 454 28.61 8.10 -57.55
C GLY A 454 27.94 6.80 -57.13
N GLY A 455 26.65 6.66 -57.43
CA GLY A 455 25.79 5.60 -56.92
C GLY A 455 25.89 4.24 -57.60
N THR A 456 25.33 3.24 -56.94
CA THR A 456 24.52 2.18 -57.57
C THR A 456 23.80 1.42 -56.45
N ARG A 457 22.47 1.33 -56.54
CA ARG A 457 21.70 0.28 -55.85
C ARG A 457 22.13 -1.06 -56.45
N PRO A 458 22.21 -2.11 -55.63
CA PRO A 458 21.41 -3.29 -55.95
C PRO A 458 20.71 -3.90 -54.72
N ASP A 459 19.42 -4.17 -54.90
CA ASP A 459 18.71 -5.42 -54.64
C ASP A 459 19.09 -6.32 -53.45
N SER A 460 18.18 -6.32 -52.48
CA SER A 460 17.50 -7.46 -51.84
C SER A 460 18.28 -8.60 -51.14
N ALA A 461 17.76 -8.92 -49.94
CA ALA A 461 17.72 -10.22 -49.24
C ALA A 461 18.82 -10.51 -48.20
N ALA A 462 18.48 -10.27 -46.93
CA ALA A 462 19.07 -10.94 -45.76
C ALA A 462 18.13 -10.76 -44.53
N GLU A 463 17.29 -11.76 -44.28
CA GLU A 463 16.29 -11.88 -43.19
C GLU A 463 16.73 -13.03 -42.25
N LEU A 464 16.66 -12.92 -40.88
CA LEU A 464 16.52 -14.03 -39.86
C LEU A 464 16.87 -13.80 -38.33
N ASP A 465 15.86 -13.97 -37.43
CA ASP A 465 15.75 -14.25 -35.96
C ASP A 465 15.92 -13.37 -34.68
N THR A 466 15.15 -13.80 -33.66
CA THR A 466 15.25 -13.64 -32.19
C THR A 466 14.38 -12.57 -31.48
N LEU A 467 13.12 -12.92 -31.17
CA LEU A 467 12.31 -12.21 -30.16
C LEU A 467 12.54 -12.71 -28.72
N THR A 468 13.13 -13.89 -28.55
CA THR A 468 13.04 -14.67 -27.30
C THR A 468 14.35 -14.81 -26.51
N ALA A 469 15.52 -14.79 -27.16
CA ALA A 469 16.79 -15.15 -26.50
C ALA A 469 17.29 -14.14 -25.44
N GLU A 470 16.85 -12.87 -25.49
CA GLU A 470 17.27 -11.84 -24.53
C GLU A 470 16.17 -11.48 -23.51
N THR A 471 14.98 -12.05 -23.65
CA THR A 471 13.77 -11.64 -22.90
C THR A 471 13.57 -12.45 -21.61
N MET A 472 14.58 -13.20 -21.17
CA MET A 472 14.39 -14.25 -20.16
C MET A 472 15.19 -13.97 -18.90
N ALA A 473 14.50 -13.46 -17.87
CA ALA A 473 15.02 -13.43 -16.51
C ALA A 473 15.22 -14.87 -16.00
N PRO A 474 16.28 -15.15 -15.22
CA PRO A 474 16.38 -16.42 -14.50
C PRO A 474 15.22 -16.52 -13.49
N PRO A 475 14.52 -17.66 -13.38
CA PRO A 475 13.42 -17.81 -12.44
C PRO A 475 13.94 -17.90 -11.00
N GLY A 476 13.96 -16.76 -10.31
CA GLY A 476 13.82 -16.72 -8.86
C GLY A 476 12.33 -16.89 -8.51
N SER A 477 11.91 -18.14 -8.26
CA SER A 477 10.63 -18.48 -7.62
C SER A 477 9.32 -18.06 -8.34
N MET A 478 9.03 -18.63 -9.51
CA MET A 478 7.64 -18.82 -9.95
C MET A 478 7.16 -20.21 -9.55
N THR A 479 6.90 -20.41 -8.25
CA THR A 479 6.09 -21.55 -7.80
C THR A 479 4.63 -21.20 -8.04
N ARG A 480 3.92 -22.07 -8.78
CA ARG A 480 2.48 -21.97 -9.03
C ARG A 480 1.70 -21.86 -7.70
N PRO A 481 0.60 -21.10 -7.63
CA PRO A 481 -0.39 -21.32 -6.59
C PRO A 481 -1.12 -22.63 -6.90
N ASP A 482 -0.90 -23.66 -6.10
CA ASP A 482 -1.74 -24.85 -6.11
C ASP A 482 -3.19 -24.46 -5.79
N SER A 483 -4.09 -24.86 -6.68
CA SER A 483 -5.52 -24.86 -6.42
C SER A 483 -5.82 -25.79 -5.25
N VAL A 484 -6.05 -25.22 -4.07
CA VAL A 484 -6.58 -25.96 -2.91
C VAL A 484 -8.02 -26.33 -3.19
N THR A 485 -8.23 -27.52 -3.77
CA THR A 485 -9.48 -28.26 -3.63
C THR A 485 -9.52 -28.86 -2.22
N GLY A 486 -10.25 -28.22 -1.31
CA GLY A 486 -10.59 -28.80 0.00
C GLY A 486 -11.71 -29.85 -0.14
N PRO A 487 -11.71 -30.92 0.68
CA PRO A 487 -12.70 -31.98 0.59
C PRO A 487 -14.01 -31.59 1.28
N ASP A 488 -15.09 -31.95 0.61
CA ASP A 488 -16.41 -32.39 1.10
C ASP A 488 -16.82 -32.01 2.54
N ALA A 489 -17.78 -31.09 2.64
CA ALA A 489 -18.59 -30.89 3.84
C ALA A 489 -20.06 -30.72 3.43
N SER A 490 -20.84 -31.77 3.67
CA SER A 490 -22.30 -31.83 3.53
C SER A 490 -23.01 -30.72 4.34
N PRO A 491 -24.22 -30.29 3.92
CA PRO A 491 -24.86 -29.07 4.39
C PRO A 491 -25.57 -29.25 5.74
N ARG A 492 -25.44 -28.28 6.64
CA ARG A 492 -26.32 -28.11 7.81
C ARG A 492 -27.35 -27.00 7.55
N PRO A 493 -28.59 -27.13 8.08
CA PRO A 493 -29.74 -26.37 7.60
C PRO A 493 -29.78 -24.93 8.13
N ALA A 494 -30.41 -24.07 7.33
CA ALA A 494 -30.63 -22.66 7.57
C ALA A 494 -31.41 -22.39 8.88
N ALA A 495 -30.85 -21.54 9.74
CA ALA A 495 -31.57 -20.95 10.85
C ALA A 495 -32.29 -19.68 10.37
N VAL A 496 -33.62 -19.71 10.47
CA VAL A 496 -34.55 -18.61 10.19
C VAL A 496 -34.24 -17.41 11.08
N ALA A 497 -33.98 -16.25 10.47
CA ALA A 497 -33.84 -14.98 11.19
C ALA A 497 -35.23 -14.42 11.54
N GLY A 498 -35.48 -14.24 12.84
CA GLY A 498 -36.66 -13.55 13.38
C GLY A 498 -36.51 -12.01 13.36
N PRO A 499 -37.61 -11.26 13.58
CA PRO A 499 -37.69 -9.83 13.29
C PRO A 499 -36.90 -8.94 14.26
N ASP A 500 -36.45 -7.82 13.69
CA ASP A 500 -35.58 -6.79 14.23
C ASP A 500 -35.95 -6.28 15.64
N THR A 501 -34.94 -6.15 16.49
CA THR A 501 -35.00 -5.31 17.70
C THR A 501 -33.87 -4.28 17.67
N ASP A 502 -34.28 -3.01 17.69
CA ASP A 502 -33.46 -1.81 17.56
C ASP A 502 -32.31 -1.72 18.60
N ALA A 503 -31.13 -1.31 18.12
CA ALA A 503 -29.97 -0.93 18.94
C ALA A 503 -29.73 0.60 18.85
N PRO A 504 -29.25 1.25 19.93
CA PRO A 504 -29.45 2.68 20.17
C PRO A 504 -28.45 3.54 19.37
N GLY A 505 -28.98 4.53 18.66
CA GLY A 505 -28.18 5.50 17.89
C GLY A 505 -28.89 6.14 16.69
N ALA A 506 -30.14 5.78 16.39
CA ALA A 506 -30.94 6.48 15.41
C ALA A 506 -31.51 7.79 16.01
N PRO A 507 -31.52 8.91 15.28
CA PRO A 507 -32.31 10.09 15.66
C PRO A 507 -33.80 9.70 15.69
N PRO A 508 -34.65 10.44 16.44
CA PRO A 508 -36.04 10.07 16.64
C PRO A 508 -36.77 9.92 15.30
N ARG A 509 -37.62 8.88 15.20
CA ARG A 509 -38.62 8.80 14.14
C ARG A 509 -39.52 10.03 14.29
N SER A 510 -39.46 10.95 13.33
CA SER A 510 -40.47 12.00 13.20
C SER A 510 -41.73 11.35 12.63
N ASP A 511 -42.79 11.37 13.43
CA ASP A 511 -44.10 10.89 13.01
C ASP A 511 -44.64 11.71 11.83
N GLY A 512 -45.17 11.00 10.84
CA GLY A 512 -46.28 11.41 9.99
C GLY A 512 -46.16 12.74 9.21
N THR A 513 -45.61 12.68 8.00
CA THR A 513 -46.35 12.91 6.73
C THR A 513 -45.37 12.63 5.58
N THR A 514 -45.61 11.55 4.84
CA THR A 514 -44.80 11.17 3.67
C THR A 514 -45.19 12.04 2.47
N ALA A 515 -44.22 12.69 1.83
CA ALA A 515 -44.41 13.42 0.56
C ALA A 515 -44.87 12.53 -0.63
N SER A 516 -45.00 11.22 -0.41
CA SER A 516 -45.60 10.27 -1.35
C SER A 516 -47.06 10.58 -1.70
N GLU A 517 -47.74 11.49 -0.98
CA GLU A 517 -49.12 11.87 -1.24
C GLU A 517 -49.30 13.16 -2.08
N LEU A 518 -48.22 13.88 -2.46
CA LEU A 518 -48.32 15.17 -3.15
C LEU A 518 -47.74 15.25 -4.57
N GLY A 519 -47.14 14.18 -5.11
CA GLY A 519 -46.74 14.14 -6.53
C GLY A 519 -45.78 15.26 -6.98
N VAL A 520 -44.94 15.78 -6.07
CA VAL A 520 -43.96 16.82 -6.39
C VAL A 520 -42.58 16.18 -6.59
N GLU A 521 -42.10 16.16 -7.83
CA GLU A 521 -40.71 15.85 -8.18
C GLU A 521 -39.74 16.78 -7.43
N PRO A 522 -38.65 16.29 -6.82
CA PRO A 522 -37.65 17.16 -6.22
C PRO A 522 -36.86 17.86 -7.33
N VAL A 523 -37.12 19.15 -7.52
CA VAL A 523 -36.44 19.98 -8.51
C VAL A 523 -35.11 20.48 -7.93
N GLY A 524 -33.98 19.96 -8.43
CA GLY A 524 -32.65 20.46 -8.07
C GLY A 524 -31.51 19.57 -8.53
N ALA A 525 -30.32 20.15 -8.70
CA ALA A 525 -29.11 19.41 -8.98
C ALA A 525 -28.57 18.72 -7.71
N LEU A 526 -28.06 17.50 -7.83
CA LEU A 526 -27.52 16.69 -6.73
C LEU A 526 -26.55 17.50 -5.85
N GLY A 527 -25.69 18.31 -6.45
CA GLY A 527 -24.72 19.13 -5.71
C GLY A 527 -25.37 20.17 -4.81
N GLU A 528 -26.41 20.87 -5.28
CA GLU A 528 -27.11 21.90 -4.50
C GLU A 528 -27.87 21.27 -3.33
N VAL A 529 -28.54 20.15 -3.57
CA VAL A 529 -29.32 19.45 -2.53
C VAL A 529 -28.40 18.82 -1.47
N VAL A 530 -27.24 18.30 -1.88
CA VAL A 530 -26.22 17.79 -0.94
C VAL A 530 -25.65 18.90 -0.06
N GLU A 531 -25.32 20.07 -0.62
CA GLU A 531 -24.85 21.20 0.19
C GLU A 531 -25.94 21.71 1.14
N GLY A 532 -27.19 21.77 0.71
CA GLY A 532 -28.35 22.11 1.56
C GLY A 532 -28.51 21.14 2.75
N PHE A 533 -28.35 19.84 2.52
CA PHE A 533 -28.39 18.84 3.59
C PHE A 533 -27.22 19.02 4.58
N LEU A 534 -26.01 19.30 4.09
CA LEU A 534 -24.81 19.46 4.93
C LEU A 534 -24.77 20.81 5.67
N ALA A 535 -25.53 21.82 5.22
CA ALA A 535 -25.65 23.12 5.88
C ALA A 535 -26.60 23.14 7.10
N ARG A 536 -27.25 22.02 7.40
CA ARG A 536 -28.18 21.87 8.52
C ARG A 536 -27.52 22.12 9.88
N VAL A 537 -28.16 22.99 10.68
CA VAL A 537 -27.69 23.35 12.03
C VAL A 537 -27.90 22.25 13.08
N ASP A 538 -28.75 21.27 12.81
CA ASP A 538 -29.05 20.16 13.72
C ASP A 538 -28.13 18.95 13.54
N LEU A 539 -27.21 18.99 12.57
CA LEU A 539 -26.15 17.98 12.42
C LEU A 539 -24.94 18.32 13.29
N GLY A 540 -24.63 17.44 14.26
CA GLY A 540 -23.41 17.57 15.06
C GLY A 540 -22.13 17.47 14.21
N ALA A 541 -21.04 18.15 14.63
CA ALA A 541 -19.79 18.27 13.86
C ALA A 541 -19.12 16.93 13.47
N GLU A 542 -19.33 15.87 14.23
CA GLU A 542 -18.83 14.52 13.89
C GLU A 542 -19.67 13.87 12.79
N THR A 543 -21.00 14.02 12.87
CA THR A 543 -21.95 13.56 11.85
C THR A 543 -21.74 14.33 10.54
N LEU A 544 -21.53 15.64 10.60
CA LEU A 544 -21.28 16.48 9.43
C LEU A 544 -20.01 16.07 8.68
N ARG A 545 -18.94 15.73 9.40
CA ARG A 545 -17.72 15.15 8.79
C ARG A 545 -18.00 13.79 8.15
N SER A 546 -18.69 12.90 8.86
CA SER A 546 -18.96 11.54 8.37
C SER A 546 -19.93 11.51 7.18
N TYR A 547 -21.00 12.31 7.22
CA TYR A 547 -21.99 12.39 6.16
C TYR A 547 -21.43 13.18 4.98
N GLY A 548 -20.70 14.26 5.25
CA GLY A 548 -19.99 15.05 4.24
C GLY A 548 -19.03 14.21 3.41
N GLN A 549 -18.27 13.29 4.05
CA GLN A 549 -17.40 12.35 3.33
C GLN A 549 -18.17 11.51 2.31
N THR A 550 -19.38 11.05 2.67
CA THR A 550 -20.18 10.16 1.82
C THR A 550 -20.84 10.93 0.67
N LEU A 551 -21.49 12.05 0.98
CA LEU A 551 -22.31 12.78 0.02
C LEU A 551 -21.47 13.60 -0.95
N ARG A 552 -20.31 14.12 -0.51
CA ARG A 552 -19.36 14.77 -1.44
C ARG A 552 -18.76 13.78 -2.42
N ARG A 553 -18.55 12.52 -2.01
CA ARG A 553 -18.08 11.46 -2.91
C ARG A 553 -19.15 11.10 -3.95
N LEU A 554 -20.42 10.99 -3.55
CA LEU A 554 -21.52 10.81 -4.49
C LEU A 554 -21.64 11.98 -5.48
N ARG A 555 -21.47 13.22 -5.00
CA ARG A 555 -21.43 14.42 -5.84
C ARG A 555 -20.29 14.40 -6.86
N LEU A 556 -19.12 13.89 -6.49
CA LEU A 556 -17.96 13.77 -7.38
C LEU A 556 -18.19 12.71 -8.46
N ASP A 557 -18.65 11.52 -8.08
CA ASP A 557 -18.73 10.37 -8.99
C ASP A 557 -19.98 10.43 -9.89
N LEU A 558 -21.10 10.97 -9.41
CA LEU A 558 -22.33 11.14 -10.21
C LEU A 558 -22.41 12.50 -10.91
N GLY A 559 -21.54 13.45 -10.56
CA GLY A 559 -21.52 14.80 -11.09
C GLY A 559 -22.43 15.77 -10.30
N PRO A 560 -21.97 17.00 -10.01
CA PRO A 560 -22.71 17.96 -9.19
C PRO A 560 -23.97 18.51 -9.87
N ARG A 561 -24.03 18.50 -11.21
CA ARG A 561 -25.16 19.02 -12.00
C ARG A 561 -26.22 17.97 -12.34
N THR A 562 -26.03 16.73 -11.89
CA THR A 562 -26.97 15.64 -12.19
C THR A 562 -28.30 15.92 -11.50
N PRO A 563 -29.44 15.89 -12.22
CA PRO A 563 -30.76 16.10 -11.61
C PRO A 563 -30.99 15.05 -10.52
N LEU A 564 -31.47 15.46 -9.34
CA LEU A 564 -31.66 14.54 -8.23
C LEU A 564 -32.66 13.42 -8.57
N GLY A 565 -33.72 13.73 -9.33
CA GLY A 565 -34.69 12.74 -9.82
C GLY A 565 -34.12 11.71 -10.80
N ALA A 566 -32.95 11.97 -11.40
CA ALA A 566 -32.25 11.02 -12.27
C ALA A 566 -31.28 10.09 -11.52
N VAL A 567 -31.09 10.31 -10.21
CA VAL A 567 -30.22 9.48 -9.36
C VAL A 567 -31.05 8.33 -8.80
N ASP A 568 -30.69 7.10 -9.15
CA ASP A 568 -31.31 5.88 -8.63
C ASP A 568 -30.38 5.10 -7.67
N ALA A 569 -30.95 4.10 -6.98
CA ALA A 569 -30.24 3.25 -6.04
C ALA A 569 -29.09 2.45 -6.69
N ALA A 570 -29.22 2.07 -7.97
CA ALA A 570 -28.20 1.33 -8.69
C ALA A 570 -26.97 2.22 -9.01
N MET A 571 -27.19 3.50 -9.33
CA MET A 571 -26.11 4.48 -9.50
C MET A 571 -25.34 4.65 -8.19
N VAL A 572 -26.05 4.78 -7.07
CA VAL A 572 -25.45 4.88 -5.75
C VAL A 572 -24.73 3.58 -5.38
N ALA A 573 -25.28 2.41 -5.69
CA ALA A 573 -24.64 1.12 -5.48
C ALA A 573 -23.32 0.98 -6.25
N ARG A 574 -23.26 1.47 -7.50
CA ARG A 574 -22.00 1.51 -8.27
C ARG A 574 -20.95 2.40 -7.60
N VAL A 575 -21.34 3.59 -7.14
CA VAL A 575 -20.42 4.47 -6.40
C VAL A 575 -19.96 3.80 -5.11
N PHE A 576 -20.84 3.12 -4.39
CA PHE A 576 -20.49 2.39 -3.17
C PHE A 576 -19.56 1.21 -3.42
N ALA A 577 -19.78 0.44 -4.49
CA ALA A 577 -18.91 -0.66 -4.87
C ALA A 577 -17.49 -0.14 -5.19
N LEU A 578 -17.38 1.01 -5.86
CA LEU A 578 -16.11 1.63 -6.20
C LEU A 578 -15.41 2.30 -4.99
N ALA A 579 -16.14 3.11 -4.23
CA ALA A 579 -15.56 3.91 -3.16
C ALA A 579 -15.39 3.15 -1.83
N TRP A 580 -16.29 2.20 -1.54
CA TRP A 580 -16.36 1.51 -0.25
C TRP A 580 -16.57 -0.01 -0.36
N GLY A 581 -16.44 -0.62 -1.55
CA GLY A 581 -16.69 -2.05 -1.75
C GLY A 581 -15.90 -2.96 -0.81
N THR A 582 -14.70 -2.55 -0.39
CA THR A 582 -13.83 -3.29 0.55
C THR A 582 -13.86 -2.75 1.98
N ALA A 583 -14.69 -1.74 2.25
CA ALA A 583 -14.78 -1.12 3.56
C ALA A 583 -15.28 -2.13 4.61
N ALA A 584 -14.68 -2.05 5.80
CA ALA A 584 -15.12 -2.82 6.96
C ALA A 584 -16.64 -2.64 7.19
N PRO A 585 -17.37 -3.66 7.68
CA PRO A 585 -18.83 -3.60 7.83
C PRO A 585 -19.35 -2.34 8.54
N LYS A 586 -18.64 -1.89 9.58
CA LYS A 586 -18.96 -0.66 10.32
C LYS A 586 -18.86 0.60 9.44
N THR A 587 -17.83 0.70 8.62
CA THR A 587 -17.59 1.83 7.72
C THR A 587 -18.60 1.82 6.57
N TRP A 588 -18.86 0.65 5.98
CA TRP A 588 -19.89 0.45 4.96
C TRP A 588 -21.28 0.87 5.46
N ASN A 589 -21.68 0.35 6.63
CA ASN A 589 -22.98 0.66 7.23
C ASN A 589 -23.13 2.14 7.58
N ARG A 590 -22.02 2.82 7.94
CA ARG A 590 -22.01 4.26 8.21
C ARG A 590 -22.23 5.10 6.94
N HIS A 591 -21.57 4.76 5.83
CA HIS A 591 -21.81 5.42 4.54
C HIS A 591 -23.23 5.17 4.04
N ARG A 592 -23.71 3.93 4.17
CA ARG A 592 -25.10 3.56 3.85
C ARG A 592 -26.11 4.39 4.67
N ALA A 593 -25.84 4.57 5.96
CA ALA A 593 -26.68 5.38 6.84
C ALA A 593 -26.73 6.87 6.41
N ALA A 594 -25.61 7.42 5.92
CA ALA A 594 -25.57 8.78 5.40
C ALA A 594 -26.47 8.94 4.16
N VAL A 595 -26.45 7.98 3.22
CA VAL A 595 -27.32 7.97 2.03
C VAL A 595 -28.79 7.84 2.40
N ARG A 596 -29.11 6.94 3.33
CA ARG A 596 -30.48 6.78 3.82
C ARG A 596 -31.00 8.06 4.49
N SER A 597 -30.15 8.70 5.32
CA SER A 597 -30.51 9.95 6.00
C SER A 597 -30.68 11.11 5.03
N PHE A 598 -29.86 11.17 3.97
CA PHE A 598 -30.01 12.15 2.91
C PHE A 598 -31.30 11.93 2.12
N SER A 599 -31.60 10.69 1.73
CA SER A 599 -32.80 10.34 0.96
C SER A 599 -34.08 10.67 1.72
N ALA A 600 -34.12 10.34 3.02
CA ALA A 600 -35.24 10.69 3.89
C ALA A 600 -35.43 12.20 4.06
N TRP A 601 -34.35 12.98 4.15
CA TRP A 601 -34.43 14.44 4.27
C TRP A 601 -34.87 15.11 2.97
N ALA A 602 -34.32 14.66 1.84
CA ALA A 602 -34.66 15.19 0.52
C ALA A 602 -36.05 14.71 0.03
N ALA A 603 -36.77 13.92 0.84
CA ALA A 603 -38.08 13.35 0.53
C ALA A 603 -38.10 12.56 -0.80
N ILE A 604 -37.01 11.84 -1.09
CA ILE A 604 -36.84 10.99 -2.28
C ILE A 604 -36.93 9.50 -1.92
N PRO A 605 -37.14 8.61 -2.91
CA PRO A 605 -36.96 7.17 -2.72
C PRO A 605 -35.62 6.83 -2.08
N ASP A 606 -35.58 5.80 -1.22
CA ASP A 606 -34.35 5.43 -0.49
C ASP A 606 -33.27 4.95 -1.45
N LEU A 607 -32.28 5.81 -1.72
CA LEU A 607 -31.16 5.51 -2.60
C LEU A 607 -30.21 4.45 -2.02
N SER A 608 -30.40 4.04 -0.77
CA SER A 608 -29.64 2.96 -0.12
C SER A 608 -30.27 1.58 -0.25
N THR A 609 -31.37 1.46 -1.01
CA THR A 609 -32.11 0.19 -1.16
C THR A 609 -31.24 -0.95 -1.71
N ASP A 610 -30.42 -0.69 -2.72
CA ASP A 610 -29.51 -1.68 -3.32
C ASP A 610 -28.22 -1.90 -2.52
N LEU A 611 -28.07 -1.22 -1.38
CA LEU A 611 -26.91 -1.38 -0.50
C LEU A 611 -27.27 -2.36 0.62
N GLU A 612 -26.81 -3.59 0.53
CA GLU A 612 -26.99 -4.56 1.63
C GLU A 612 -26.28 -4.10 2.90
N ARG A 613 -26.94 -4.20 4.05
CA ARG A 613 -26.28 -3.95 5.33
C ARG A 613 -25.29 -5.09 5.60
N ARG A 614 -24.03 -4.76 5.87
CA ARG A 614 -23.01 -5.76 6.19
C ARG A 614 -23.09 -6.15 7.67
N ALA A 615 -23.04 -7.44 7.95
CA ALA A 615 -23.00 -7.94 9.32
C ALA A 615 -21.72 -7.45 10.02
N GLU A 616 -21.88 -6.74 11.13
CA GLU A 616 -20.77 -6.34 11.98
C GLU A 616 -20.44 -7.50 12.91
N SER A 617 -19.20 -8.01 12.86
CA SER A 617 -18.69 -8.94 13.88
C SER A 617 -18.56 -8.18 15.20
N ARG A 618 -19.62 -8.24 16.01
CA ARG A 618 -19.49 -7.89 17.43
C ARG A 618 -18.82 -9.06 18.12
N GLU A 619 -17.49 -9.07 18.12
CA GLU A 619 -16.78 -9.79 19.18
C GLU A 619 -17.24 -9.17 20.51
N ARG A 620 -18.05 -9.93 21.26
CA ARG A 620 -18.39 -9.57 22.63
C ARG A 620 -17.11 -9.70 23.44
N ARG A 621 -16.43 -8.57 23.64
CA ARG A 621 -15.36 -8.51 24.64
C ARG A 621 -16.00 -8.81 26.00
N PRO A 622 -15.42 -9.72 26.79
CA PRO A 622 -15.99 -10.11 28.08
C PRO A 622 -16.13 -8.89 28.99
N ALA A 623 -17.21 -8.86 29.78
CA ALA A 623 -17.36 -7.90 30.86
C ALA A 623 -16.32 -8.17 31.95
N VAL A 624 -16.04 -7.18 32.80
CA VAL A 624 -15.19 -7.41 33.98
C VAL A 624 -15.88 -8.44 34.87
N ASP A 625 -15.16 -9.48 35.26
CA ASP A 625 -15.68 -10.54 36.10
C ASP A 625 -15.83 -10.09 37.56
N GLY A 626 -16.50 -10.91 38.38
CA GLY A 626 -16.76 -10.61 39.80
C GLY A 626 -15.48 -10.26 40.59
N PRO A 627 -14.41 -11.07 40.51
CA PRO A 627 -13.13 -10.77 41.17
C PRO A 627 -12.48 -9.47 40.67
N GLY A 628 -12.50 -9.21 39.36
CA GLY A 628 -11.97 -7.96 38.78
C GLY A 628 -12.74 -6.73 39.27
N LEU A 629 -14.07 -6.82 39.40
CA LEU A 629 -14.85 -5.74 39.98
C LEU A 629 -14.55 -5.53 41.49
N GLN A 630 -14.30 -6.60 42.25
CA GLN A 630 -13.89 -6.50 43.66
C GLN A 630 -12.54 -5.80 43.84
N ALA A 631 -11.59 -6.05 42.95
CA ALA A 631 -10.32 -5.31 42.94
C ALA A 631 -10.56 -3.80 42.68
N LEU A 632 -11.45 -3.46 41.74
CA LEU A 632 -11.78 -2.07 41.43
C LEU A 632 -12.48 -1.36 42.59
N TRP A 633 -13.36 -2.01 43.35
CA TRP A 633 -13.99 -1.42 44.53
C TRP A 633 -13.02 -1.20 45.71
N ARG A 634 -11.86 -1.87 45.71
CA ARG A 634 -10.80 -1.71 46.72
C ARG A 634 -9.71 -0.71 46.31
N HIS A 635 -9.81 -0.11 45.13
CA HIS A 635 -8.81 0.83 44.62
C HIS A 635 -8.56 1.99 45.61
N PRO A 636 -7.30 2.39 45.87
CA PRO A 636 -7.00 3.34 46.95
C PRO A 636 -7.59 4.74 46.72
N SER A 637 -7.75 5.16 45.47
CA SER A 637 -8.33 6.47 45.16
C SER A 637 -9.85 6.50 45.23
N LEU A 638 -10.37 7.43 46.05
CA LEU A 638 -11.80 7.68 46.20
C LEU A 638 -12.48 8.10 44.89
N ARG A 639 -11.83 8.96 44.08
CA ARG A 639 -12.40 9.47 42.82
C ARG A 639 -12.65 8.32 41.84
N GLU A 640 -11.65 7.49 41.60
CA GLU A 640 -11.68 6.38 40.65
C GLU A 640 -12.70 5.32 41.08
N ARG A 641 -12.70 4.93 42.36
CA ARG A 641 -13.71 4.01 42.90
C ARG A 641 -15.12 4.51 42.70
N THR A 642 -15.37 5.78 43.06
CA THR A 642 -16.69 6.40 42.94
C THR A 642 -17.13 6.44 41.47
N LEU A 643 -16.24 6.82 40.56
CA LEU A 643 -16.52 6.89 39.13
C LEU A 643 -16.88 5.52 38.56
N TRP A 644 -16.06 4.50 38.81
CA TRP A 644 -16.27 3.17 38.25
C TRP A 644 -17.52 2.51 38.82
N ARG A 645 -17.77 2.68 40.13
CA ARG A 645 -18.97 2.16 40.79
C ARG A 645 -20.24 2.86 40.28
N LEU A 646 -20.19 4.18 40.11
CA LEU A 646 -21.31 4.93 39.54
C LEU A 646 -21.60 4.52 38.10
N ILE A 647 -20.57 4.32 37.25
CA ILE A 647 -20.75 3.79 35.88
C ILE A 647 -21.36 2.39 35.89
N HIS A 648 -20.88 1.52 36.78
CA HIS A 648 -21.34 0.14 36.89
C HIS A 648 -22.79 0.05 37.39
N GLU A 649 -23.12 0.73 38.49
CA GLU A 649 -24.44 0.68 39.13
C GLU A 649 -25.52 1.42 38.34
N SER A 650 -25.17 2.53 37.69
CA SER A 650 -26.14 3.29 36.88
C SER A 650 -26.36 2.70 35.49
N GLY A 651 -25.43 1.90 34.99
CA GLY A 651 -25.39 1.45 33.58
C GLY A 651 -25.17 2.57 32.56
N ALA A 652 -24.92 3.81 33.02
CA ALA A 652 -24.76 4.97 32.17
C ALA A 652 -23.43 4.94 31.39
N GLY A 653 -23.34 5.73 30.32
CA GLY A 653 -22.08 5.91 29.60
C GLY A 653 -21.04 6.63 30.45
N ALA A 654 -19.76 6.26 30.33
CA ALA A 654 -18.69 6.95 31.06
C ALA A 654 -18.66 8.47 30.75
N LYS A 655 -18.91 8.88 29.49
CA LYS A 655 -19.03 10.30 29.12
C LYS A 655 -20.17 11.00 29.87
N THR A 656 -21.32 10.33 30.00
CA THR A 656 -22.48 10.80 30.76
C THR A 656 -22.17 11.01 32.24
N VAL A 657 -21.49 10.04 32.87
CA VAL A 657 -21.15 10.15 34.29
C VAL A 657 -20.09 11.24 34.51
N LEU A 658 -19.13 11.37 33.59
CA LEU A 658 -18.11 12.41 33.66
C LEU A 658 -18.67 13.81 33.41
N SER A 659 -19.77 13.95 32.67
CA SER A 659 -20.42 15.25 32.42
C SER A 659 -21.26 15.75 33.59
N LEU A 660 -21.55 14.92 34.60
CA LEU A 660 -22.33 15.35 35.77
C LEU A 660 -21.64 16.48 36.54
N ASN A 661 -22.45 17.45 36.94
CA ASN A 661 -22.13 18.44 37.94
C ASN A 661 -22.82 18.11 39.27
N VAL A 662 -22.39 18.76 40.35
CA VAL A 662 -22.97 18.54 41.68
C VAL A 662 -24.46 18.90 41.70
N GLU A 663 -24.83 19.96 40.99
CA GLU A 663 -26.22 20.39 40.84
C GLU A 663 -27.12 19.38 40.11
N ASP A 664 -26.53 18.43 39.37
CA ASP A 664 -27.30 17.35 38.75
C ASP A 664 -27.66 16.24 39.74
N LEU A 665 -27.05 16.22 40.94
CA LEU A 665 -27.18 15.13 41.91
C LEU A 665 -28.29 15.40 42.93
N ASP A 666 -29.16 14.43 43.10
CA ASP A 666 -30.09 14.28 44.22
C ASP A 666 -29.55 13.14 45.11
N LEU A 667 -28.75 13.51 46.11
CA LEU A 667 -28.02 12.57 46.96
C LEU A 667 -28.97 11.77 47.87
N GLU A 668 -30.09 12.37 48.28
CA GLU A 668 -31.10 11.74 49.13
C GLU A 668 -31.87 10.66 48.35
N ALA A 669 -32.34 10.99 47.14
CA ALA A 669 -32.99 10.02 46.27
C ALA A 669 -32.01 9.13 45.49
N ARG A 670 -30.70 9.30 45.68
CA ARG A 670 -29.60 8.55 45.02
C ARG A 670 -29.73 8.52 43.50
N ARG A 671 -30.01 9.67 42.91
CA ARG A 671 -30.21 9.84 41.46
C ARG A 671 -29.56 11.10 40.92
N ALA A 672 -29.23 11.11 39.63
CA ALA A 672 -28.70 12.29 38.95
C ALA A 672 -29.39 12.54 37.62
N ARG A 673 -29.59 13.82 37.31
CA ARG A 673 -30.21 14.27 36.07
C ARG A 673 -29.21 14.19 34.93
N VAL A 674 -29.61 13.58 33.81
CA VAL A 674 -28.83 13.52 32.57
C VAL A 674 -29.77 13.88 31.42
N GLY A 675 -29.79 15.16 31.04
CA GLY A 675 -30.73 15.67 30.04
C GLY A 675 -32.19 15.38 30.46
N PRO A 676 -33.00 14.67 29.66
CA PRO A 676 -34.37 14.35 30.01
C PRO A 676 -34.52 13.13 30.95
N THR A 677 -33.45 12.39 31.22
CA THR A 677 -33.51 11.12 31.97
C THR A 677 -32.81 11.21 33.33
N TRP A 678 -33.07 10.24 34.21
CA TRP A 678 -32.41 10.09 35.50
C TRP A 678 -31.57 8.82 35.51
N ILE A 679 -30.39 8.90 36.12
CA ILE A 679 -29.58 7.74 36.48
C ILE A 679 -29.62 7.57 38.00
N THR A 680 -29.41 6.36 38.50
CA THR A 680 -29.43 6.09 39.95
C THR A 680 -28.24 5.26 40.38
N TRP A 681 -27.96 5.22 41.67
CA TRP A 681 -26.91 4.36 42.23
C TRP A 681 -27.31 3.74 43.58
N GLY A 682 -26.53 2.75 44.02
CA GLY A 682 -26.72 2.03 45.28
C GLY A 682 -26.10 2.75 46.47
N TYR A 683 -26.36 2.23 47.67
CA TYR A 683 -25.91 2.81 48.94
C TYR A 683 -24.38 3.03 48.99
N GLY A 684 -23.61 2.04 48.54
CA GLY A 684 -22.15 2.14 48.57
C GLY A 684 -21.55 3.16 47.59
N THR A 685 -22.29 3.65 46.60
CA THR A 685 -21.86 4.81 45.79
C THR A 685 -22.24 6.13 46.46
N ALA A 686 -23.35 6.16 47.20
CA ALA A 686 -23.80 7.35 47.91
C ALA A 686 -22.80 7.81 48.99
N GLU A 687 -22.26 6.88 49.78
CA GLU A 687 -21.22 7.18 50.78
C GLU A 687 -19.94 7.76 50.13
N LEU A 688 -19.53 7.17 49.01
CA LEU A 688 -18.34 7.60 48.29
C LEU A 688 -18.53 8.98 47.62
N LEU A 689 -19.73 9.25 47.08
CA LEU A 689 -20.07 10.55 46.51
C LEU A 689 -20.03 11.65 47.57
N SER A 690 -20.59 11.42 48.77
CA SER A 690 -20.52 12.41 49.86
C SER A 690 -19.07 12.77 50.21
N GLY A 691 -18.19 11.77 50.31
CA GLY A 691 -16.76 11.99 50.53
C GLY A 691 -16.05 12.68 49.35
N LEU A 692 -16.40 12.34 48.11
CA LEU A 692 -15.78 12.91 46.90
C LEU A 692 -16.19 14.37 46.66
N LEU A 693 -17.43 14.72 47.01
CA LEU A 693 -17.94 16.08 46.89
C LEU A 693 -17.32 17.00 47.93
N ALA A 694 -17.01 16.49 49.13
CA ALA A 694 -16.36 17.24 50.20
C ALA A 694 -17.04 18.59 50.48
N GLY A 695 -18.37 18.61 50.52
CA GLY A 695 -19.19 19.81 50.77
C GLY A 695 -19.34 20.78 49.60
N ARG A 696 -18.82 20.47 48.39
CA ARG A 696 -19.07 21.27 47.19
C ARG A 696 -20.55 21.22 46.82
N SER A 697 -21.12 22.36 46.44
CA SER A 697 -22.52 22.50 46.01
C SER A 697 -22.70 22.79 44.51
N ARG A 698 -21.62 23.00 43.76
CA ARG A 698 -21.66 23.31 42.31
C ARG A 698 -20.40 22.91 41.54
N GLY A 699 -20.55 22.66 40.24
CA GLY A 699 -19.47 22.37 39.29
C GLY A 699 -19.22 20.86 39.09
N PRO A 700 -18.19 20.44 38.34
CA PRO A 700 -18.03 19.05 37.94
C PRO A 700 -17.87 18.08 39.12
N VAL A 701 -18.56 16.94 39.09
CA VAL A 701 -18.47 15.90 40.14
C VAL A 701 -17.05 15.33 40.18
N PHE A 702 -16.53 14.92 39.02
CA PHE A 702 -15.21 14.32 38.87
C PHE A 702 -14.20 15.35 38.37
N LEU A 703 -13.24 15.70 39.22
CA LEU A 703 -12.20 16.69 38.93
C LEU A 703 -10.89 16.02 38.56
N ALA A 704 -10.12 16.64 37.67
CA ALA A 704 -8.73 16.29 37.40
C ALA A 704 -7.83 16.59 38.61
N ASP A 705 -6.68 15.91 38.71
CA ASP A 705 -5.76 16.07 39.85
C ASP A 705 -5.10 17.46 39.90
N ARG A 706 -4.88 18.06 38.73
CA ARG A 706 -4.16 19.33 38.58
C ARG A 706 -5.07 20.42 38.05
N ARG A 707 -4.79 21.66 38.45
CA ARG A 707 -5.42 22.84 37.85
C ARG A 707 -4.95 22.98 36.40
N PRO A 708 -5.84 23.38 35.47
CA PRO A 708 -5.45 23.63 34.09
C PRO A 708 -4.47 24.82 34.02
N ALA A 709 -3.51 24.72 33.11
CA ALA A 709 -2.52 25.78 32.89
C ALA A 709 -3.20 27.05 32.35
N PRO A 710 -2.67 28.27 32.65
CA PRO A 710 -3.28 29.54 32.22
C PRO A 710 -3.53 29.63 30.71
N ALA A 711 -2.66 29.03 29.90
CA ALA A 711 -2.75 29.01 28.44
C ALA A 711 -3.81 28.05 27.86
N ARG A 712 -4.45 27.21 28.70
CA ARG A 712 -5.48 26.24 28.29
C ARG A 712 -6.59 26.16 29.33
N ARG A 713 -7.27 27.28 29.57
CA ARG A 713 -8.43 27.30 30.46
C ARG A 713 -9.61 26.58 29.80
N PRO A 714 -10.17 25.54 30.43
CA PRO A 714 -11.43 24.95 30.01
C PRO A 714 -12.55 25.98 30.07
N LYS A 715 -13.70 25.65 29.46
CA LYS A 715 -14.91 26.45 29.61
C LYS A 715 -15.24 26.61 31.10
N PRO A 716 -15.89 27.73 31.50
CA PRO A 716 -16.29 27.95 32.90
C PRO A 716 -17.11 26.79 33.49
N GLU A 717 -17.96 26.15 32.70
CA GLU A 717 -18.79 24.98 33.07
C GLU A 717 -17.98 23.70 33.38
N ASP A 718 -16.75 23.61 32.89
CA ASP A 718 -15.82 22.50 33.13
C ASP A 718 -14.80 22.82 34.22
N LEU A 719 -14.94 23.94 34.92
CA LEU A 719 -14.07 24.36 36.01
C LEU A 719 -14.83 24.31 37.34
N CYS A 720 -14.22 23.69 38.34
CA CYS A 720 -14.75 23.76 39.69
C CYS A 720 -14.54 25.15 40.28
N PRO A 721 -15.60 25.85 40.70
CA PRO A 721 -15.48 27.22 41.22
C PRO A 721 -14.79 27.29 42.58
N VAL A 722 -14.73 26.18 43.33
CA VAL A 722 -14.09 26.11 44.65
C VAL A 722 -12.61 25.76 44.52
N THR A 723 -12.28 24.75 43.72
CA THR A 723 -10.91 24.21 43.66
C THR A 723 -10.09 24.74 42.49
N GLY A 724 -10.72 25.34 41.48
CA GLY A 724 -10.09 25.76 40.22
C GLY A 724 -9.63 24.60 39.34
N ARG A 725 -9.95 23.34 39.68
CA ARG A 725 -9.59 22.16 38.90
C ARG A 725 -10.61 21.93 37.79
N GLY A 726 -10.13 21.41 36.66
CA GLY A 726 -10.98 21.08 35.51
C GLY A 726 -11.71 19.75 35.69
N ARG A 727 -12.76 19.52 34.90
CA ARG A 727 -13.44 18.23 34.75
C ARG A 727 -12.47 17.14 34.33
N LEU A 728 -12.63 15.95 34.87
CA LEU A 728 -11.86 14.78 34.49
C LEU A 728 -12.21 14.34 33.05
N SER A 729 -11.23 14.38 32.14
CA SER A 729 -11.40 13.97 30.75
C SER A 729 -11.65 12.47 30.61
N TYR A 730 -12.45 12.06 29.61
CA TYR A 730 -12.68 10.64 29.30
C TYR A 730 -11.38 9.88 29.07
N GLU A 731 -10.42 10.46 28.35
CA GLU A 731 -9.14 9.83 28.02
C GLU A 731 -8.30 9.56 29.28
N ARG A 732 -8.36 10.44 30.28
CA ARG A 732 -7.71 10.23 31.58
C ARG A 732 -8.44 9.18 32.40
N SER A 733 -9.77 9.18 32.42
CA SER A 733 -10.57 8.18 33.13
C SER A 733 -10.39 6.77 32.55
N GLU A 734 -10.42 6.64 31.22
CA GLU A 734 -10.29 5.35 30.52
C GLU A 734 -8.90 4.76 30.74
N TYR A 735 -7.90 5.63 30.73
CA TYR A 735 -6.54 5.28 31.01
C TYR A 735 -6.34 4.68 32.41
N LEU A 736 -6.84 5.37 33.45
CA LEU A 736 -6.74 4.90 34.85
C LEU A 736 -7.51 3.60 35.06
N PHE A 737 -8.64 3.47 34.37
CA PHE A 737 -9.42 2.24 34.41
C PHE A 737 -8.69 1.05 33.77
N LYS A 738 -8.06 1.23 32.60
CA LYS A 738 -7.29 0.17 31.93
C LYS A 738 -6.15 -0.34 32.80
N GLN A 739 -5.46 0.55 33.49
CA GLN A 739 -4.42 0.19 34.45
C GLN A 739 -4.99 -0.65 35.59
N ALA A 740 -6.06 -0.20 36.24
CA ALA A 740 -6.60 -0.85 37.42
C ALA A 740 -7.33 -2.18 37.13
N SER A 741 -7.78 -2.38 35.89
CA SER A 741 -8.54 -3.57 35.48
C SER A 741 -7.71 -4.62 34.74
N GLY A 742 -6.43 -4.35 34.42
CA GLY A 742 -5.62 -5.28 33.60
C GLY A 742 -5.99 -5.26 32.11
N GLY A 743 -6.41 -4.11 31.59
CA GLY A 743 -6.63 -3.89 30.14
C GLY A 743 -8.08 -3.74 29.69
N PHE A 744 -9.07 -3.80 30.60
CA PHE A 744 -10.48 -3.55 30.23
C PHE A 744 -10.73 -2.07 29.95
N THR A 745 -11.73 -1.79 29.11
CA THR A 745 -12.19 -0.43 28.81
C THR A 745 -13.40 -0.04 29.67
N LEU A 746 -13.61 1.25 29.91
CA LEU A 746 -14.75 1.75 30.71
C LEU A 746 -16.12 1.30 30.18
N HIS A 747 -16.22 0.94 28.90
CA HIS A 747 -17.45 0.40 28.31
C HIS A 747 -17.77 -1.03 28.79
N GLN A 748 -16.79 -1.78 29.27
CA GLN A 748 -16.93 -3.14 29.78
C GLN A 748 -17.31 -3.19 31.28
N LEU A 749 -17.39 -2.04 31.96
CA LEU A 749 -18.01 -1.90 33.28
C LEU A 749 -19.54 -1.96 33.22
N LYS A 750 -20.14 -1.82 32.03
CA LYS A 750 -21.58 -1.83 31.87
C LYS A 750 -22.11 -3.25 32.05
N VAL A 751 -22.97 -3.43 33.03
CA VAL A 751 -23.72 -4.68 33.19
C VAL A 751 -24.73 -4.79 32.05
N TRP A 752 -24.52 -5.71 31.10
CA TRP A 752 -25.56 -6.13 30.15
C TRP A 752 -26.50 -7.16 30.81
N ASN A 753 -27.17 -6.80 31.91
CA ASN A 753 -28.24 -7.63 32.47
C ASN A 753 -29.60 -7.06 32.09
N ARG A 754 -30.33 -7.80 31.24
CA ARG A 754 -31.78 -7.64 31.06
C ARG A 754 -32.51 -7.71 32.41
N ALA A 755 -31.99 -8.49 33.37
CA ALA A 755 -32.57 -8.66 34.70
C ALA A 755 -32.64 -7.38 35.56
N PHE A 756 -31.75 -6.40 35.37
CA PHE A 756 -31.77 -5.15 36.16
C PHE A 756 -32.74 -4.10 35.60
N ARG A 757 -33.10 -4.17 34.30
CA ARG A 757 -34.14 -3.30 33.73
C ARG A 757 -35.55 -3.80 34.03
N SER A 758 -35.74 -5.11 34.16
CA SER A 758 -37.05 -5.70 34.49
C SER A 758 -37.50 -5.45 35.94
N ALA A 759 -36.58 -5.07 36.84
CA ALA A 759 -36.89 -4.74 38.23
C ALA A 759 -37.24 -3.25 38.45
N ARG A 760 -37.43 -2.46 37.38
CA ARG A 760 -37.75 -1.03 37.44
C ARG A 760 -38.83 -0.62 36.43
N VAL A 761 -40.00 -1.17 36.67
CA VAL A 761 -41.33 -0.70 36.29
C VAL A 761 -42.10 -0.95 37.59
N GLU A 762 -42.56 -0.04 38.43
CA GLU A 762 -42.90 1.40 38.47
C GLU A 762 -42.62 1.89 39.91
N PRO A 763 -42.51 3.19 40.23
CA PRO A 763 -43.23 3.72 41.37
C PRO A 763 -44.68 3.89 40.95
N SER A 764 -45.56 3.06 41.50
CA SER A 764 -47.00 3.20 41.42
C SER A 764 -47.39 4.64 41.75
N ASN A 765 -48.17 5.21 40.85
CA ASN A 765 -48.69 6.55 40.88
C ASN A 765 -49.89 6.61 41.86
N GLU A 766 -49.65 6.32 43.14
CA GLU A 766 -50.72 6.13 44.14
C GLU A 766 -50.56 6.96 45.42
N SER A 767 -49.54 7.82 45.54
CA SER A 767 -49.35 8.69 46.72
C SER A 767 -49.71 10.17 46.50
N GLU A 768 -50.14 10.59 45.30
CA GLU A 768 -50.53 11.98 45.00
C GLU A 768 -52.05 12.18 44.84
N ARG A 769 -52.88 11.28 45.40
CA ARG A 769 -54.35 11.45 45.45
C ARG A 769 -54.98 11.57 46.84
N GLU A 770 -54.19 11.62 47.90
CA GLU A 770 -54.69 11.95 49.24
C GLU A 770 -53.89 13.11 49.82
N LEU A 771 -54.23 14.31 49.36
CA LEU A 771 -54.15 15.60 50.05
C LEU A 771 -54.78 16.65 49.12
N SER A 772 -56.09 16.49 48.91
CA SER A 772 -57.02 17.58 48.62
C SER A 772 -58.08 17.60 49.72
#